data_AF-X6N766-F1
#
_entry.id   AF-X6N766-F1
#
_cell.length_a   1.000
_cell.length_b   1.000
_cell.length_c   1.000
_cell.angle_alpha   90.00
_cell.angle_beta   90.00
_cell.angle_gamma   90.00
#
_symmetry.space_group_name_H-M   'P 1'
#
loop_
_entity.id
_entity.type
_entity.pdbx_description
1 polymer ?
#
loop_
_entity_poly.entity_id
_entity_poly.type
_entity_poly.pdbx_seq_one_letter_code
_entity_poly.pdbx_strand_id
1 'polypeptide(L)'
;NPDKMHEGLPSDLLKKINEDQINRSFNNLEISDARDCIVKFVMPSECKRIELIFRTQIRKTNGTLENVSKSRTYELNQMDQSFEIACAHFIPLAVDKKDHHYQIMVCGKNGEPLQKVKCTLQLKHDLLSNNVSLDCVTDERGLIDLKNMSRITEVQITLGSTNRTLRWHTDMWTQTLFHKNIHILEDEKLHIPYHIRDARDSDCMTKYLLFDKYNANDYSDKVSYDSGYVTICNLKTETMCCDVITIDAFVVIQMQNHRQVCLEGPMIYELTPSETLQIRSVEEQKDEVRVHLGGVTPWTRVHLISTHLMPLYPIYNELIGSRLLECDSGEYNTAPTLYCKEREISEEYRYVLERANAHKYIGNNLQKPSLLIRPFSDKATKTETQDAKKGEKIEHKHYKQRRQVNKGTLITCGAPYLHSNGNWPVLEFLGNNPATTWFNLPCQRDESTGQYYVTIKQKDLNEHHHVLTAVAVNEKYFSVYTHVLKHPNVIVDNANQSSPHKAKYRDVRMHPGLNPQKHFVEQRQIELVKNATNDKVVVEDFKTSQAEVFESLEHVFSLYRSLTKNDQLLEWSFLHQWNKLTDADKLQKFNKFFSHEFNFFIYCKDRPFFDTFVLPLIESKVNKTLLDYWFLGDLAHLRPYLDVAIFIQLNALEQILLAFAFKGDLRAKYHKYFSETQDATKFDPFRFKALFESALAERNFAEAQSLPCQRTSCLMH
;
A
#
# COMPACT_ATOMS: atom_id res chain seq x y z
N ASN A 1 8.58 57.30 -5.77
CA ASN A 1 9.70 56.81 -4.95
C ASN A 1 9.20 55.64 -4.11
N PRO A 2 9.87 54.49 -4.13
CA PRO A 2 9.29 53.17 -3.85
C PRO A 2 9.62 52.68 -2.43
N ASP A 3 9.01 53.25 -1.39
CA ASP A 3 9.39 52.87 0.00
C ASP A 3 8.24 52.72 1.00
N LYS A 4 6.97 52.62 0.57
CA LYS A 4 5.84 52.42 1.52
C LYS A 4 4.73 51.48 1.06
N MET A 5 5.09 50.34 0.47
CA MET A 5 4.16 49.20 0.29
C MET A 5 4.88 47.86 0.51
N HIS A 6 5.46 47.67 1.69
CA HIS A 6 5.88 46.35 2.18
C HIS A 6 5.72 46.29 3.69
N GLU A 7 4.48 46.13 4.15
CA GLU A 7 4.22 45.55 5.48
C GLU A 7 3.24 44.39 5.33
N GLY A 8 3.85 43.20 5.35
CA GLY A 8 3.30 41.89 5.69
C GLY A 8 1.80 41.68 5.61
N LEU A 9 1.35 41.14 4.47
CA LEU A 9 0.36 40.05 4.55
C LEU A 9 1.01 38.91 5.34
N PRO A 10 0.42 38.44 6.45
CA PRO A 10 0.97 37.32 7.19
C PRO A 10 1.00 36.10 6.27
N SER A 11 2.19 35.53 6.07
CA SER A 11 2.44 34.24 5.43
C SER A 11 1.69 33.07 6.10
N ASP A 12 1.05 33.32 7.24
CA ASP A 12 0.18 32.37 7.96
C ASP A 12 -1.23 32.23 7.37
N LEU A 13 -1.70 33.18 6.55
CA LEU A 13 -3.03 33.09 5.90
C LEU A 13 -3.03 32.22 4.64
N LEU A 14 -1.88 32.04 3.99
CA LEU A 14 -1.73 31.15 2.84
C LEU A 14 -1.39 29.69 3.21
N LYS A 15 -1.06 29.42 4.48
CA LYS A 15 -0.80 28.05 5.01
C LYS A 15 -2.01 27.38 5.68
N LYS A 16 -3.18 28.02 5.68
CA LYS A 16 -4.41 27.53 6.34
C LYS A 16 -5.57 27.25 5.38
N ILE A 17 -5.29 27.02 4.10
CA ILE A 17 -6.21 26.23 3.28
C ILE A 17 -5.85 24.77 3.58
N ASN A 18 -6.36 24.26 4.70
CA ASN A 18 -6.33 22.83 4.95
C ASN A 18 -7.13 22.18 3.81
N GLU A 19 -6.43 21.55 2.88
CA GLU A 19 -7.03 20.52 2.04
C GLU A 19 -7.65 19.48 2.97
N ASP A 20 -8.89 19.09 2.70
CA ASP A 20 -9.70 18.16 3.51
C ASP A 20 -9.02 16.79 3.61
N GLN A 21 -8.13 16.65 4.59
CA GLN A 21 -7.38 15.42 4.83
C GLN A 21 -8.25 14.41 5.57
N ILE A 22 -8.79 13.46 4.82
CA ILE A 22 -9.57 12.34 5.34
C ILE A 22 -8.62 11.20 5.68
N ASN A 23 -8.49 10.90 6.98
CA ASN A 23 -7.62 9.83 7.46
C ASN A 23 -8.43 8.56 7.73
N ARG A 24 -8.17 7.50 6.95
CA ARG A 24 -8.69 6.15 7.25
C ARG A 24 -7.55 5.23 7.66
N SER A 25 -7.82 4.35 8.61
CA SER A 25 -6.87 3.34 9.07
C SER A 25 -7.52 1.98 9.10
N PHE A 26 -6.77 0.99 8.64
CA PHE A 26 -7.17 -0.41 8.63
C PHE A 26 -6.32 -1.12 9.66
N ASN A 27 -6.96 -1.60 10.73
CA ASN A 27 -6.30 -2.30 11.82
C ASN A 27 -6.41 -3.83 11.61
N ASN A 28 -5.50 -4.59 12.22
CA ASN A 28 -5.50 -6.05 12.20
C ASN A 28 -5.44 -6.66 10.79
N LEU A 29 -4.63 -6.07 9.91
CA LEU A 29 -4.37 -6.63 8.58
C LEU A 29 -3.66 -7.98 8.71
N GLU A 30 -4.21 -9.02 8.08
CA GLU A 30 -3.58 -10.34 8.01
C GLU A 30 -2.45 -10.32 6.98
N ILE A 31 -1.21 -10.38 7.46
CA ILE A 31 -0.01 -10.46 6.62
C ILE A 31 0.42 -11.92 6.55
N SER A 32 0.72 -12.42 5.35
CA SER A 32 1.14 -13.80 5.12
C SER A 32 2.23 -13.81 4.05
N ASP A 33 3.18 -14.73 4.18
CA ASP A 33 4.19 -14.98 3.14
C ASP A 33 3.57 -15.67 1.91
N ALA A 34 2.37 -16.23 2.03
CA ALA A 34 1.71 -17.00 0.98
C ALA A 34 0.68 -16.21 0.17
N ARG A 35 0.32 -14.98 0.56
CA ARG A 35 -0.63 -14.14 -0.18
C ARG A 35 -0.43 -12.67 0.16
N ASP A 36 -0.63 -11.81 -0.81
CA ASP A 36 -0.58 -10.37 -0.59
C ASP A 36 -1.82 -9.90 0.17
N CYS A 37 -1.64 -8.92 1.06
CA CYS A 37 -2.75 -8.30 1.77
C CYS A 37 -3.45 -7.28 0.87
N ILE A 38 -4.72 -7.52 0.56
CA ILE A 38 -5.52 -6.67 -0.31
C ILE A 38 -6.48 -5.84 0.54
N VAL A 39 -6.36 -4.53 0.44
CA VAL A 39 -7.28 -3.58 1.08
C VAL A 39 -8.03 -2.81 0.00
N LYS A 40 -9.36 -2.93 0.00
CA LYS A 40 -10.24 -2.14 -0.85
C LYS A 40 -10.82 -0.99 -0.06
N PHE A 41 -10.78 0.19 -0.65
CA PHE A 41 -11.41 1.39 -0.12
C PHE A 41 -12.01 2.17 -1.29
N VAL A 42 -13.10 2.90 -1.04
CA VAL A 42 -13.68 3.80 -2.05
C VAL A 42 -12.72 4.97 -2.26
N MET A 43 -12.80 5.68 -3.36
CA MET A 43 -12.07 6.94 -3.53
C MET A 43 -13.12 8.05 -3.60
N PRO A 44 -12.96 9.20 -2.91
CA PRO A 44 -13.87 10.32 -3.06
C PRO A 44 -13.91 10.77 -4.51
N SER A 45 -15.04 11.31 -4.93
CA SER A 45 -15.09 12.16 -6.12
C SER A 45 -14.11 13.31 -5.96
N GLU A 46 -13.44 13.69 -7.06
CA GLU A 46 -12.49 14.81 -7.11
C GLU A 46 -11.26 14.61 -6.20
N CYS A 47 -10.89 13.37 -5.88
CA CYS A 47 -9.71 13.09 -5.06
C CYS A 47 -8.44 13.67 -5.73
N LYS A 48 -7.73 14.52 -4.99
CA LYS A 48 -6.51 15.20 -5.46
C LYS A 48 -5.23 14.52 -5.02
N ARG A 49 -5.27 13.84 -3.88
CA ARG A 49 -4.10 13.22 -3.27
C ARG A 49 -4.50 12.07 -2.38
N ILE A 50 -3.77 10.97 -2.50
CA ILE A 50 -3.86 9.80 -1.64
C ILE A 50 -2.49 9.62 -0.99
N GLU A 51 -2.46 9.59 0.34
CA GLU A 51 -1.30 9.17 1.10
C GLU A 51 -1.60 7.85 1.81
N LEU A 52 -0.86 6.80 1.43
CA LEU A 52 -0.91 5.50 2.05
C LEU A 52 0.24 5.40 3.05
N ILE A 53 -0.07 5.11 4.31
CA ILE A 53 0.94 4.92 5.36
C ILE A 53 0.73 3.54 5.97
N PHE A 54 1.72 2.67 5.77
CA PHE A 54 1.78 1.36 6.40
C PHE A 54 2.68 1.43 7.64
N ARG A 55 2.14 1.08 8.81
CA ARG A 55 2.87 1.04 10.09
C ARG A 55 2.81 -0.37 10.66
N THR A 56 3.95 -0.90 11.08
CA THR A 56 4.01 -2.22 11.72
C THR A 56 5.15 -2.30 12.74
N GLN A 57 5.16 -3.36 13.54
CA GLN A 57 6.23 -3.70 14.47
C GLN A 57 6.97 -4.92 13.97
N ILE A 58 8.29 -4.80 13.78
CA ILE A 58 9.14 -5.93 13.42
C ILE A 58 9.90 -6.41 14.66
N ARG A 59 9.98 -7.72 14.85
CA ARG A 59 10.86 -8.33 15.84
C ARG A 59 12.26 -8.48 15.27
N LYS A 60 13.23 -7.77 15.84
CA LYS A 60 14.65 -7.91 15.51
C LYS A 60 15.18 -9.27 15.97
N THR A 61 16.31 -9.68 15.41
CA THR A 61 17.03 -10.91 15.79
C THR A 61 17.45 -10.93 17.26
N ASN A 62 17.63 -9.76 17.89
CA ASN A 62 17.91 -9.63 19.32
C ASN A 62 16.65 -9.70 20.23
N GLY A 63 15.46 -10.00 19.66
CA GLY A 63 14.20 -10.10 20.38
C GLY A 63 13.47 -8.78 20.64
N THR A 64 14.11 -7.63 20.38
CA THR A 64 13.47 -6.32 20.54
C THR A 64 12.45 -6.04 19.44
N LEU A 65 11.37 -5.33 19.77
CA LEU A 65 10.37 -4.87 18.80
C LEU A 65 10.77 -3.46 18.32
N GLU A 66 10.74 -3.25 17.02
CA GLU A 66 10.98 -1.95 16.38
C GLU A 66 9.74 -1.52 15.59
N ASN A 67 9.27 -0.30 15.85
CA ASN A 67 8.23 0.33 15.04
C ASN A 67 8.84 0.78 13.71
N VAL A 68 8.26 0.32 12.60
CA VAL A 68 8.63 0.76 11.25
C VAL A 68 7.43 1.35 10.56
N SER A 69 7.69 2.23 9.59
CA SER A 69 6.65 2.77 8.74
C SER A 69 7.16 2.97 7.32
N LYS A 70 6.27 2.78 6.34
CA LYS A 70 6.50 3.09 4.94
C LYS A 70 5.31 3.90 4.43
N SER A 71 5.57 5.01 3.75
CA SER A 71 4.52 5.82 3.13
C SER A 71 4.67 5.89 1.63
N ARG A 72 3.55 6.09 0.94
CA ARG A 72 3.46 6.26 -0.51
C ARG A 72 2.39 7.30 -0.81
N THR A 73 2.71 8.26 -1.67
CA THR A 73 1.76 9.31 -2.07
C THR A 73 1.48 9.22 -3.56
N TYR A 74 0.20 9.32 -3.91
CA TYR A 74 -0.30 9.47 -5.28
C TYR A 74 -1.04 10.80 -5.36
N GLU A 75 -0.60 11.68 -6.25
CA GLU A 75 -1.37 12.86 -6.64
C GLU A 75 -2.38 12.42 -7.70
N LEU A 76 -3.56 13.02 -7.80
CA LEU A 76 -4.63 12.63 -8.73
C LEU A 76 -5.35 13.89 -9.23
N ASN A 77 -6.03 13.81 -10.38
CA ASN A 77 -6.87 14.88 -10.92
C ASN A 77 -6.19 16.27 -10.94
N GLN A 78 -4.86 16.35 -11.08
CA GLN A 78 -4.12 17.61 -10.96
C GLN A 78 -4.48 18.61 -12.06
N MET A 79 -4.97 18.12 -13.19
CA MET A 79 -5.54 18.94 -14.25
C MET A 79 -6.68 19.87 -13.76
N ASP A 80 -7.40 19.53 -12.68
CA ASP A 80 -8.41 20.41 -12.08
C ASP A 80 -7.86 21.61 -11.32
N GLN A 81 -6.58 21.58 -10.98
CA GLN A 81 -5.87 22.72 -10.38
C GLN A 81 -5.29 23.68 -11.43
N SER A 82 -5.44 23.33 -12.71
CA SER A 82 -4.85 24.08 -13.83
C SER A 82 -5.93 24.65 -14.76
N PHE A 83 -5.53 25.58 -15.63
CA PHE A 83 -6.36 26.11 -16.71
C PHE A 83 -6.48 25.13 -17.90
N GLU A 84 -5.87 23.96 -17.81
CA GLU A 84 -5.86 22.95 -18.88
C GLU A 84 -7.25 22.36 -19.08
N ILE A 85 -7.65 22.28 -20.35
CA ILE A 85 -8.91 21.66 -20.78
C ILE A 85 -8.69 20.41 -21.63
N ALA A 86 -7.45 20.10 -22.03
CA ALA A 86 -7.10 18.97 -22.86
C ALA A 86 -6.08 18.04 -22.18
N CYS A 87 -6.23 16.73 -22.39
CA CYS A 87 -5.22 15.75 -22.03
C CYS A 87 -5.07 14.67 -23.11
N ALA A 88 -3.87 14.10 -23.21
CA ALA A 88 -3.58 12.99 -24.10
C ALA A 88 -3.46 11.68 -23.32
N HIS A 89 -3.99 10.60 -23.88
CA HIS A 89 -3.97 9.26 -23.32
C HIS A 89 -3.49 8.26 -24.38
N PHE A 90 -2.71 7.27 -23.96
CA PHE A 90 -2.11 6.29 -24.87
C PHE A 90 -2.88 4.97 -24.86
N ILE A 91 -3.20 4.47 -26.05
CA ILE A 91 -4.01 3.27 -26.29
C ILE A 91 -3.26 2.36 -27.25
N PRO A 92 -2.65 1.27 -26.78
CA PRO A 92 -2.08 0.29 -27.69
C PRO A 92 -3.16 -0.61 -28.29
N LEU A 93 -3.02 -0.96 -29.57
CA LEU A 93 -3.97 -1.77 -30.32
C LEU A 93 -3.28 -3.01 -30.91
N ALA A 94 -3.96 -4.15 -30.81
CA ALA A 94 -3.55 -5.37 -31.47
C ALA A 94 -4.26 -5.49 -32.83
N VAL A 95 -3.70 -4.87 -33.88
CA VAL A 95 -4.26 -4.93 -35.25
C VAL A 95 -3.68 -6.08 -36.06
N ASP A 96 -2.37 -6.31 -35.95
CA ASP A 96 -1.70 -7.46 -36.56
C ASP A 96 -0.57 -7.96 -35.64
N LYS A 97 -0.31 -9.27 -35.61
CA LYS A 97 0.82 -9.83 -34.83
C LYS A 97 2.18 -9.22 -35.22
N LYS A 98 2.25 -8.60 -36.41
CA LYS A 98 3.47 -8.09 -37.03
C LYS A 98 3.62 -6.57 -36.91
N ASP A 99 2.57 -5.81 -36.62
CA ASP A 99 2.61 -4.35 -36.57
C ASP A 99 2.15 -3.80 -35.23
N HIS A 100 3.07 -3.13 -34.53
CA HIS A 100 2.77 -2.36 -33.33
C HIS A 100 1.95 -1.14 -33.76
N HIS A 101 0.68 -1.09 -33.34
CA HIS A 101 -0.24 0.00 -33.66
C HIS A 101 -0.67 0.68 -32.37
N TYR A 102 -0.42 1.97 -32.27
CA TYR A 102 -0.81 2.77 -31.12
C TYR A 102 -1.75 3.91 -31.52
N GLN A 103 -2.59 4.33 -30.60
CA GLN A 103 -3.42 5.53 -30.72
C GLN A 103 -3.16 6.46 -29.55
N ILE A 104 -3.15 7.75 -29.83
CA ILE A 104 -3.16 8.78 -28.80
C ILE A 104 -4.52 9.47 -28.84
N MET A 105 -5.29 9.33 -27.76
CA MET A 105 -6.57 9.99 -27.58
C MET A 105 -6.37 11.31 -26.87
N VAL A 106 -6.78 12.40 -27.51
CA VAL A 106 -6.79 13.74 -26.94
C VAL A 106 -8.23 14.13 -26.62
N CYS A 107 -8.55 14.23 -25.34
CA CYS A 107 -9.89 14.50 -24.85
C CYS A 107 -9.92 15.60 -23.77
N GLY A 108 -11.10 16.12 -23.51
CA GLY A 108 -11.35 17.01 -22.39
C GLY A 108 -11.55 16.26 -21.06
N LYS A 109 -11.89 17.02 -20.01
CA LYS A 109 -12.06 16.48 -18.65
C LYS A 109 -13.21 15.47 -18.54
N ASN A 110 -14.16 15.51 -19.47
CA ASN A 110 -15.31 14.61 -19.52
C ASN A 110 -15.08 13.42 -20.48
N GLY A 111 -13.86 13.24 -20.99
CA GLY A 111 -13.57 12.25 -22.04
C GLY A 111 -14.16 12.64 -23.40
N GLU A 112 -14.58 13.89 -23.59
CA GLU A 112 -15.07 14.39 -24.87
C GLU A 112 -13.90 14.57 -25.86
N PRO A 113 -14.04 14.11 -27.12
CA PRO A 113 -12.96 14.17 -28.09
C PRO A 113 -12.64 15.61 -28.50
N LEU A 114 -11.37 15.98 -28.51
CA LEU A 114 -10.92 17.31 -28.93
C LEU A 114 -10.33 17.24 -30.34
N GLN A 115 -11.06 17.82 -31.30
CA GLN A 115 -10.71 17.80 -32.72
C GLN A 115 -9.76 18.94 -33.08
N LYS A 116 -8.94 18.73 -34.13
CA LYS A 116 -8.07 19.76 -34.72
C LYS A 116 -7.07 20.38 -33.74
N VAL A 117 -6.68 19.64 -32.69
CA VAL A 117 -5.63 20.05 -31.75
C VAL A 117 -4.28 19.79 -32.41
N LYS A 118 -3.45 20.83 -32.54
CA LYS A 118 -2.08 20.70 -33.02
C LYS A 118 -1.21 20.06 -31.95
N CYS A 119 -0.42 19.06 -32.32
CA CYS A 119 0.45 18.33 -31.42
C CYS A 119 1.81 18.09 -32.06
N THR A 120 2.88 18.10 -31.27
CA THR A 120 4.22 17.68 -31.70
C THR A 120 4.55 16.37 -31.01
N LEU A 121 4.87 15.34 -31.79
CA LEU A 121 5.28 14.03 -31.33
C LEU A 121 6.80 13.91 -31.38
N GLN A 122 7.38 13.33 -30.34
CA GLN A 122 8.77 12.91 -30.30
C GLN A 122 8.81 11.40 -30.03
N LEU A 123 9.43 10.66 -30.93
CA LEU A 123 9.52 9.21 -30.88
C LEU A 123 10.98 8.81 -30.72
N LYS A 124 11.27 7.94 -29.75
CA LYS A 124 12.60 7.34 -29.58
C LYS A 124 12.60 5.92 -30.10
N HIS A 125 13.47 5.63 -31.05
CA HIS A 125 13.67 4.29 -31.59
C HIS A 125 14.92 3.67 -30.94
N ASP A 126 14.94 2.36 -30.68
CA ASP A 126 16.07 1.70 -30.00
C ASP A 126 17.40 1.75 -30.78
N LEU A 127 17.35 1.67 -32.12
CA LEU A 127 18.51 1.77 -33.01
C LEU A 127 18.96 3.20 -33.36
N LEU A 128 18.17 4.23 -33.04
CA LEU A 128 18.48 5.62 -33.42
C LEU A 128 18.97 6.40 -32.20
N SER A 129 20.05 7.15 -32.38
CA SER A 129 20.57 8.05 -31.34
C SER A 129 19.70 9.30 -31.16
N ASN A 130 19.10 9.80 -32.25
CA ASN A 130 18.28 10.99 -32.26
C ASN A 130 16.78 10.64 -32.25
N ASN A 131 15.99 11.45 -31.55
CA ASN A 131 14.54 11.34 -31.55
C ASN A 131 13.95 11.80 -32.89
N VAL A 132 12.92 11.10 -33.37
CA VAL A 132 12.14 11.49 -34.54
C VAL A 132 11.04 12.46 -34.09
N SER A 133 11.00 13.66 -34.66
CA SER A 133 9.99 14.68 -34.33
C SER A 133 8.99 14.83 -35.48
N LEU A 134 7.69 14.81 -35.16
CA LEU A 134 6.60 14.89 -36.13
C LEU A 134 5.53 15.87 -35.63
N ASP A 135 5.05 16.76 -36.49
CA ASP A 135 3.87 17.57 -36.19
C ASP A 135 2.62 16.87 -36.71
N CYS A 136 1.59 16.82 -35.88
CA CYS A 136 0.34 16.15 -36.16
C CYS A 136 -0.85 16.94 -35.63
N VAL A 137 -2.05 16.56 -36.08
CA VAL A 137 -3.31 17.18 -35.68
C VAL A 137 -4.31 16.07 -35.38
N THR A 138 -5.11 16.24 -34.32
CA THR A 138 -6.14 15.25 -33.95
C THR A 138 -7.27 15.20 -34.97
N ASP A 139 -7.79 13.99 -35.24
CA ASP A 139 -8.91 13.75 -36.14
C ASP A 139 -10.28 14.20 -35.54
N GLU A 140 -11.38 13.93 -36.24
CA GLU A 140 -12.75 14.24 -35.78
C GLU A 140 -13.15 13.46 -34.51
N ARG A 141 -12.41 12.43 -34.14
CA ARG A 141 -12.58 11.64 -32.91
C ARG A 141 -11.58 12.02 -31.83
N GLY A 142 -10.76 13.05 -32.04
CA GLY A 142 -9.72 13.44 -31.12
C GLY A 142 -8.54 12.46 -31.07
N LEU A 143 -8.38 11.60 -32.08
CA LEU A 143 -7.35 10.57 -32.12
C LEU A 143 -6.17 10.97 -33.02
N ILE A 144 -4.98 10.50 -32.66
CA ILE A 144 -3.79 10.46 -33.51
C ILE A 144 -3.41 9.00 -33.69
N ASP A 145 -3.40 8.54 -34.94
CA ASP A 145 -3.20 7.14 -35.30
C ASP A 145 -1.72 6.87 -35.64
N LEU A 146 -1.06 6.00 -34.88
CA LEU A 146 0.36 5.70 -35.00
C LEU A 146 0.55 4.24 -35.44
N LYS A 147 0.78 4.06 -36.74
CA LYS A 147 0.98 2.75 -37.35
C LYS A 147 2.46 2.41 -37.48
N ASN A 148 2.78 1.13 -37.51
CA ASN A 148 4.13 0.60 -37.69
C ASN A 148 5.15 1.13 -36.66
N MET A 149 4.77 1.04 -35.38
CA MET A 149 5.55 1.54 -34.25
C MET A 149 6.56 0.51 -33.71
N SER A 150 7.18 -0.28 -34.60
CA SER A 150 8.24 -1.23 -34.23
C SER A 150 9.38 -0.55 -33.51
N ARG A 151 9.87 -1.23 -32.46
CA ARG A 151 11.09 -0.86 -31.74
C ARG A 151 11.14 0.58 -31.23
N ILE A 152 10.00 1.25 -31.18
CA ILE A 152 9.85 2.52 -30.47
C ILE A 152 9.89 2.20 -28.99
N THR A 153 10.77 2.88 -28.26
CA THR A 153 10.99 2.72 -26.81
C THR A 153 10.31 3.82 -26.01
N GLU A 154 10.10 4.98 -26.61
CA GLU A 154 9.48 6.13 -25.97
C GLU A 154 8.59 6.89 -26.95
N VAL A 155 7.39 7.24 -26.49
CA VAL A 155 6.44 8.11 -27.20
C VAL A 155 6.19 9.31 -26.32
N GLN A 156 6.52 10.49 -26.82
CA GLN A 156 6.24 11.76 -26.16
C GLN A 156 5.35 12.61 -27.05
N ILE A 157 4.32 13.23 -26.47
CA ILE A 157 3.43 14.17 -27.16
C ILE A 157 3.41 15.50 -26.43
N THR A 158 3.50 16.58 -27.19
CA THR A 158 3.33 17.96 -26.71
C THR A 158 2.09 18.57 -27.37
N LEU A 159 1.12 18.98 -26.57
CA LEU A 159 -0.12 19.62 -27.03
C LEU A 159 0.15 21.10 -27.32
N GLY A 160 -0.01 21.55 -28.56
CA GLY A 160 0.31 22.93 -28.96
C GLY A 160 -0.62 23.99 -28.36
N SER A 161 -1.81 23.62 -27.90
CA SER A 161 -2.74 24.54 -27.22
C SER A 161 -2.26 24.97 -25.83
N THR A 162 -1.50 24.10 -25.15
CA THR A 162 -1.13 24.30 -23.75
C THR A 162 0.36 24.07 -23.46
N ASN A 163 1.14 23.66 -24.46
CA ASN A 163 2.52 23.18 -24.35
C ASN A 163 2.70 22.02 -23.35
N ARG A 164 1.61 21.35 -22.99
CA ARG A 164 1.63 20.21 -22.08
C ARG A 164 2.26 19.01 -22.75
N THR A 165 3.21 18.38 -22.05
CA THR A 165 3.94 17.22 -22.55
C THR A 165 3.61 15.97 -21.74
N LEU A 166 3.26 14.89 -22.42
CA LEU A 166 3.07 13.55 -21.83
C LEU A 166 4.04 12.56 -22.48
N ARG A 167 4.47 11.56 -21.71
CA ARG A 167 5.49 10.58 -22.12
C ARG A 167 5.07 9.18 -21.69
N TRP A 168 5.25 8.22 -22.58
CA TRP A 168 5.04 6.80 -22.33
C TRP A 168 6.28 6.00 -22.75
N HIS A 169 6.67 5.06 -21.90
CA HIS A 169 7.81 4.17 -22.12
C HIS A 169 7.31 2.77 -22.48
N THR A 170 7.47 2.39 -23.74
CA THR A 170 7.03 1.08 -24.27
C THR A 170 8.05 -0.01 -23.96
N ASP A 171 9.32 0.36 -23.79
CA ASP A 171 10.40 -0.55 -23.39
C ASP A 171 10.28 -1.05 -21.93
N MET A 172 9.42 -0.41 -21.14
CA MET A 172 9.15 -0.74 -19.73
C MET A 172 7.96 -1.67 -19.53
N TRP A 173 7.32 -2.15 -20.60
CA TRP A 173 6.16 -3.05 -20.52
C TRP A 173 6.49 -4.41 -19.93
N THR A 174 7.77 -4.78 -19.96
CA THR A 174 8.30 -6.00 -19.36
C THR A 174 9.37 -5.64 -18.34
N GLN A 175 9.22 -6.05 -17.07
CA GLN A 175 10.20 -5.79 -16.01
C GLN A 175 10.39 -7.02 -15.14
N THR A 176 11.63 -7.38 -14.84
CA THR A 176 11.96 -8.64 -14.17
C THR A 176 13.12 -8.44 -13.22
N LEU A 177 13.04 -8.99 -12.02
CA LEU A 177 14.13 -8.97 -11.05
C LEU A 177 14.86 -10.32 -11.09
N PHE A 178 16.16 -10.31 -11.41
CA PHE A 178 17.02 -11.50 -11.46
C PHE A 178 18.47 -11.16 -11.10
N HIS A 179 19.29 -12.20 -10.86
CA HIS A 179 20.71 -12.07 -10.50
C HIS A 179 21.54 -11.64 -11.71
N LYS A 180 22.47 -10.69 -11.50
CA LYS A 180 23.44 -10.26 -12.52
C LYS A 180 24.71 -11.10 -12.48
N ASN A 181 25.15 -11.53 -11.30
CA ASN A 181 26.19 -12.55 -11.17
C ASN A 181 25.54 -13.89 -10.86
N ILE A 182 25.76 -14.86 -11.74
CA ILE A 182 25.13 -16.16 -11.73
C ILE A 182 26.20 -17.22 -11.48
N HIS A 183 26.05 -18.00 -10.43
CA HIS A 183 26.92 -19.13 -10.13
C HIS A 183 26.14 -20.44 -10.35
N ILE A 184 26.58 -21.26 -11.30
CA ILE A 184 25.94 -22.55 -11.64
C ILE A 184 26.95 -23.68 -11.65
N LEU A 185 26.47 -24.91 -11.62
CA LEU A 185 27.31 -26.09 -11.79
C LEU A 185 27.58 -26.37 -13.28
N GLU A 186 28.67 -27.09 -13.54
CA GLU A 186 28.97 -27.59 -14.88
C GLU A 186 27.82 -28.43 -15.44
N ASP A 187 27.53 -28.25 -16.74
CA ASP A 187 26.43 -28.88 -17.49
C ASP A 187 25.00 -28.62 -16.96
N GLU A 188 24.82 -27.74 -15.97
CA GLU A 188 23.49 -27.29 -15.54
C GLU A 188 22.87 -26.34 -16.57
N LYS A 189 21.56 -26.49 -16.81
CA LYS A 189 20.81 -25.60 -17.70
C LYS A 189 20.46 -24.32 -16.96
N LEU A 190 20.85 -23.19 -17.52
CA LEU A 190 20.55 -21.87 -16.97
C LEU A 190 19.45 -21.19 -17.77
N HIS A 191 18.42 -20.69 -17.09
CA HIS A 191 17.32 -19.93 -17.67
C HIS A 191 17.35 -18.47 -17.15
N ILE A 192 17.82 -17.55 -17.99
CA ILE A 192 17.88 -16.12 -17.70
C ILE A 192 16.59 -15.45 -18.20
N PRO A 193 15.80 -14.80 -17.33
CA PRO A 193 14.60 -14.07 -17.73
C PRO A 193 14.88 -13.00 -18.80
N TYR A 194 14.21 -13.10 -19.95
CA TYR A 194 14.31 -12.10 -21.01
C TYR A 194 13.09 -12.08 -21.93
N HIS A 195 12.53 -10.89 -22.17
CA HIS A 195 11.48 -10.70 -23.17
C HIS A 195 12.05 -10.07 -24.44
N ILE A 196 11.79 -10.74 -25.57
CA ILE A 196 12.09 -10.17 -26.88
C ILE A 196 11.08 -9.05 -27.16
N ARG A 197 11.60 -7.87 -27.47
CA ARG A 197 10.79 -6.66 -27.72
C ARG A 197 10.10 -6.66 -29.08
N ASP A 198 10.66 -7.37 -30.06
CA ASP A 198 10.07 -7.50 -31.40
C ASP A 198 10.21 -8.94 -31.89
N ALA A 199 9.15 -9.74 -31.75
CA ALA A 199 9.09 -11.11 -32.27
C ALA A 199 8.82 -11.16 -33.78
N ARG A 200 9.03 -10.04 -34.50
CA ARG A 200 8.74 -9.91 -35.94
C ARG A 200 9.52 -10.89 -36.82
N ASP A 201 10.56 -11.50 -36.26
CA ASP A 201 11.54 -12.22 -37.03
C ASP A 201 11.88 -13.56 -36.37
N SER A 202 11.08 -14.57 -36.73
CA SER A 202 11.61 -15.93 -36.79
C SER A 202 12.72 -16.07 -37.86
N ASP A 203 12.84 -15.09 -38.79
CA ASP A 203 13.81 -15.09 -39.90
C ASP A 203 15.01 -14.14 -39.70
N CYS A 204 14.87 -12.98 -39.04
CA CYS A 204 16.03 -12.21 -38.57
C CYS A 204 16.58 -12.84 -37.28
N MET A 205 17.59 -13.67 -37.49
CA MET A 205 18.50 -14.23 -36.49
C MET A 205 18.92 -13.19 -35.45
N THR A 206 18.13 -13.01 -34.40
CA THR A 206 18.61 -12.35 -33.18
C THR A 206 19.69 -13.25 -32.62
N LYS A 207 20.95 -12.93 -32.95
CA LYS A 207 22.10 -13.68 -32.44
C LYS A 207 22.30 -13.29 -30.98
N TYR A 208 22.15 -14.26 -30.11
CA TYR A 208 22.55 -14.15 -28.72
C TYR A 208 24.06 -14.35 -28.66
N LEU A 209 24.77 -13.40 -28.08
CA LEU A 209 26.22 -13.49 -27.95
C LEU A 209 26.57 -13.94 -26.54
N LEU A 210 27.51 -14.87 -26.44
CA LEU A 210 28.08 -15.33 -25.17
C LEU A 210 29.59 -15.48 -25.37
N PHE A 211 30.37 -14.75 -24.58
CA PHE A 211 31.82 -14.77 -24.66
C PHE A 211 32.43 -15.18 -23.32
N ASP A 212 33.71 -15.54 -23.31
CA ASP A 212 34.43 -15.60 -22.04
C ASP A 212 34.70 -14.18 -21.49
N LYS A 213 35.18 -14.09 -20.25
CA LYS A 213 35.50 -12.81 -19.59
C LYS A 213 36.49 -11.92 -20.36
N TYR A 214 37.31 -12.52 -21.23
CA TYR A 214 38.34 -11.82 -21.98
C TYR A 214 37.95 -11.60 -23.45
N ASN A 215 36.70 -11.93 -23.83
CA ASN A 215 36.22 -11.96 -25.21
C ASN A 215 37.11 -12.78 -26.15
N ALA A 216 37.80 -13.81 -25.63
CA ALA A 216 38.72 -14.64 -26.40
C ALA A 216 38.03 -15.83 -27.07
N ASN A 217 37.05 -16.43 -26.40
CA ASN A 217 36.24 -17.53 -26.92
C ASN A 217 34.77 -17.13 -27.07
N ASP A 218 34.14 -17.62 -28.15
CA ASP A 218 32.71 -17.47 -28.46
C ASP A 218 31.98 -18.77 -28.14
N TYR A 219 30.94 -18.66 -27.32
CA TYR A 219 30.05 -19.73 -26.87
C TYR A 219 28.58 -19.48 -27.25
N SER A 220 28.34 -18.59 -28.21
CA SER A 220 26.99 -18.22 -28.68
C SER A 220 26.19 -19.40 -29.24
N ASP A 221 26.86 -20.47 -29.68
CA ASP A 221 26.26 -21.73 -30.13
C ASP A 221 25.51 -22.48 -29.01
N LYS A 222 25.82 -22.17 -27.76
CA LYS A 222 25.20 -22.77 -26.56
C LYS A 222 24.00 -22.01 -26.04
N VAL A 223 23.67 -20.87 -26.67
CA VAL A 223 22.57 -20.01 -26.25
C VAL A 223 21.37 -20.23 -27.14
N SER A 224 20.21 -20.40 -26.50
CA SER A 224 18.92 -20.54 -27.17
C SER A 224 17.88 -19.66 -26.49
N TYR A 225 16.79 -19.37 -27.17
CA TYR A 225 15.66 -18.66 -26.58
C TYR A 225 14.45 -19.59 -26.51
N ASP A 226 13.86 -19.70 -25.33
CA ASP A 226 12.59 -20.37 -25.12
C ASP A 226 11.65 -19.43 -24.36
N SER A 227 10.68 -18.88 -25.09
CA SER A 227 9.42 -18.31 -24.58
C SER A 227 9.56 -17.58 -23.23
N GLY A 228 10.33 -16.48 -23.21
CA GLY A 228 10.56 -15.65 -22.01
C GLY A 228 11.88 -15.89 -21.29
N TYR A 229 12.68 -16.88 -21.71
CA TYR A 229 14.02 -17.15 -21.18
C TYR A 229 15.08 -17.24 -22.28
N VAL A 230 16.25 -16.69 -21.99
CA VAL A 230 17.49 -17.08 -22.64
C VAL A 230 18.04 -18.29 -21.90
N THR A 231 18.13 -19.42 -22.60
CA THR A 231 18.60 -20.70 -22.05
C THR A 231 20.01 -20.99 -22.50
N ILE A 232 20.90 -21.28 -21.54
CA ILE A 232 22.30 -21.62 -21.81
C ILE A 232 22.56 -23.04 -21.30
N CYS A 233 23.16 -23.89 -22.15
CA CYS A 233 23.44 -25.30 -21.84
C CYS A 233 24.90 -25.68 -22.12
N ASN A 234 25.36 -26.81 -21.55
CA ASN A 234 26.64 -27.46 -21.88
C ASN A 234 27.86 -26.53 -21.73
N LEU A 235 27.85 -25.70 -20.69
CA LEU A 235 28.98 -24.83 -20.37
C LEU A 235 30.03 -25.64 -19.60
N LYS A 236 31.29 -25.54 -20.04
CA LYS A 236 32.44 -26.17 -19.38
C LYS A 236 33.01 -25.22 -18.33
N THR A 237 33.69 -25.77 -17.33
CA THR A 237 34.30 -25.04 -16.21
C THR A 237 35.19 -23.86 -16.68
N GLU A 238 34.67 -22.63 -16.65
CA GLU A 238 35.37 -21.37 -16.97
C GLU A 238 34.56 -20.17 -16.43
N THR A 239 35.19 -19.02 -16.21
CA THR A 239 34.46 -17.76 -15.91
C THR A 239 34.06 -17.09 -17.22
N MET A 240 32.75 -16.98 -17.48
CA MET A 240 32.20 -16.48 -18.74
C MET A 240 31.41 -15.17 -18.53
N CYS A 241 31.38 -14.32 -19.56
CA CYS A 241 30.59 -13.09 -19.59
C CYS A 241 29.53 -13.22 -20.69
N CYS A 242 28.26 -13.28 -20.28
CA CYS A 242 27.16 -13.28 -21.22
C CYS A 242 26.77 -11.84 -21.52
N ASP A 243 27.23 -11.35 -22.66
CA ASP A 243 26.77 -10.11 -23.26
C ASP A 243 25.69 -10.44 -24.31
N VAL A 244 24.46 -10.70 -23.86
CA VAL A 244 23.33 -10.57 -24.77
C VAL A 244 23.20 -9.08 -25.06
N ILE A 245 22.93 -8.68 -26.31
CA ILE A 245 22.90 -7.28 -26.81
C ILE A 245 22.09 -6.27 -25.95
N THR A 246 21.39 -6.72 -24.88
CA THR A 246 20.72 -5.89 -23.87
C THR A 246 20.80 -6.42 -22.40
N ILE A 247 21.52 -7.50 -22.10
CA ILE A 247 21.70 -8.04 -20.75
C ILE A 247 23.20 -8.24 -20.47
N ASP A 248 23.71 -7.54 -19.46
CA ASP A 248 25.04 -7.81 -18.90
C ASP A 248 24.87 -8.80 -17.74
N ALA A 249 25.29 -10.05 -17.91
CA ALA A 249 25.29 -11.05 -16.85
C ALA A 249 26.63 -11.82 -16.80
N PHE A 250 27.22 -11.91 -15.61
CA PHE A 250 28.45 -12.67 -15.38
C PHE A 250 28.09 -14.09 -14.93
N VAL A 251 28.63 -15.10 -15.61
CA VAL A 251 28.34 -16.51 -15.32
C VAL A 251 29.61 -17.23 -14.85
N VAL A 252 29.59 -17.81 -13.65
CA VAL A 252 30.68 -18.63 -13.10
C VAL A 252 30.22 -20.08 -13.01
N ILE A 253 30.95 -21.00 -13.64
CA ILE A 253 30.60 -22.43 -13.76
C ILE A 253 31.59 -23.27 -12.96
N GLN A 254 31.12 -24.21 -12.12
CA GLN A 254 31.98 -24.94 -11.17
C GLN A 254 31.65 -26.42 -10.95
N MET A 255 32.63 -27.18 -10.43
CA MET A 255 32.60 -28.66 -10.42
C MET A 255 32.09 -29.37 -9.15
N GLN A 256 32.06 -28.76 -7.95
CA GLN A 256 31.83 -29.53 -6.70
C GLN A 256 30.70 -28.99 -5.82
N ASN A 257 29.65 -29.81 -5.64
CA ASN A 257 28.40 -29.43 -4.98
C ASN A 257 28.35 -29.85 -3.49
N HIS A 258 28.00 -28.90 -2.62
CA HIS A 258 27.35 -29.15 -1.33
C HIS A 258 26.06 -28.34 -1.15
N ARG A 259 24.92 -28.89 -1.61
CA ARG A 259 23.50 -28.50 -1.44
C ARG A 259 23.07 -27.06 -1.81
N GLN A 260 23.86 -26.03 -1.52
CA GLN A 260 23.62 -24.61 -1.83
C GLN A 260 24.91 -23.81 -2.10
N VAL A 261 26.07 -24.43 -1.87
CA VAL A 261 27.38 -23.79 -1.99
C VAL A 261 28.31 -24.71 -2.78
N CYS A 262 29.10 -24.13 -3.68
CA CYS A 262 30.15 -24.79 -4.42
C CYS A 262 31.53 -24.43 -3.86
N LEU A 263 32.44 -25.41 -3.84
CA LEU A 263 33.83 -25.24 -3.43
C LEU A 263 34.75 -25.50 -4.62
N GLU A 264 35.60 -24.53 -4.94
CA GLU A 264 36.61 -24.67 -5.98
C GLU A 264 37.96 -24.13 -5.48
N GLY A 265 38.88 -25.03 -5.14
CA GLY A 265 40.14 -24.67 -4.49
C GLY A 265 39.89 -23.94 -3.15
N PRO A 266 40.46 -22.73 -2.93
CA PRO A 266 40.16 -21.94 -1.74
C PRO A 266 38.84 -21.16 -1.84
N MET A 267 38.17 -21.13 -3.00
CA MET A 267 37.00 -20.30 -3.21
C MET A 267 35.70 -21.01 -2.82
N ILE A 268 34.73 -20.21 -2.36
CA ILE A 268 33.39 -20.61 -1.94
C ILE A 268 32.39 -19.75 -2.72
N TYR A 269 31.43 -20.38 -3.39
CA TYR A 269 30.38 -19.68 -4.14
C TYR A 269 29.00 -20.16 -3.72
N GLU A 270 28.09 -19.24 -3.38
CA GLU A 270 26.68 -19.57 -3.25
C GLU A 270 26.06 -19.75 -4.64
N LEU A 271 25.34 -20.87 -4.84
CA LEU A 271 24.74 -21.19 -6.14
C LEU A 271 23.48 -20.36 -6.39
N THR A 272 23.34 -19.86 -7.61
CA THR A 272 22.15 -19.17 -8.10
C THR A 272 21.11 -20.19 -8.57
N PRO A 273 19.80 -19.96 -8.37
CA PRO A 273 18.77 -20.82 -8.95
C PRO A 273 18.87 -20.85 -10.49
N SER A 274 18.82 -22.05 -11.07
CA SER A 274 18.88 -22.26 -12.53
C SER A 274 17.66 -21.75 -13.28
N GLU A 275 16.50 -21.65 -12.63
CA GLU A 275 15.29 -21.02 -13.17
C GLU A 275 14.72 -20.02 -12.13
N THR A 276 14.39 -18.82 -12.59
CA THR A 276 13.83 -17.74 -11.75
C THR A 276 12.47 -17.29 -12.27
N LEU A 277 11.65 -16.65 -11.44
CA LEU A 277 10.26 -16.32 -11.78
C LEU A 277 10.16 -15.45 -13.03
N GLN A 278 9.40 -15.90 -14.02
CA GLN A 278 9.17 -15.17 -15.26
C GLN A 278 7.77 -15.43 -15.80
N ILE A 279 7.10 -14.39 -16.30
CA ILE A 279 5.92 -14.55 -17.16
C ILE A 279 6.44 -14.93 -18.55
N ARG A 280 6.09 -16.11 -19.06
CA ARG A 280 6.59 -16.61 -20.36
C ARG A 280 5.83 -16.02 -21.54
N SER A 281 4.51 -16.03 -21.44
CA SER A 281 3.62 -15.54 -22.50
C SER A 281 2.20 -15.32 -21.97
N VAL A 282 1.41 -14.56 -22.74
CA VAL A 282 -0.02 -14.40 -22.53
C VAL A 282 -0.74 -14.86 -23.79
N GLU A 283 -1.58 -15.88 -23.64
CA GLU A 283 -2.34 -16.51 -24.71
C GLU A 283 -3.82 -16.21 -24.55
N GLU A 284 -4.37 -15.50 -25.52
CA GLU A 284 -5.80 -15.26 -25.62
C GLU A 284 -6.44 -16.40 -26.42
N GLN A 285 -7.21 -17.23 -25.73
CA GLN A 285 -8.06 -18.26 -26.32
C GLN A 285 -9.50 -17.74 -26.44
N LYS A 286 -10.38 -18.48 -27.12
CA LYS A 286 -11.76 -18.02 -27.37
C LYS A 286 -12.54 -17.72 -26.08
N ASP A 287 -12.37 -18.55 -25.05
CA ASP A 287 -13.16 -18.47 -23.81
C ASP A 287 -12.34 -17.99 -22.60
N GLU A 288 -11.01 -18.02 -22.69
CA GLU A 288 -10.11 -17.70 -21.57
C GLU A 288 -8.81 -17.05 -22.02
N VAL A 289 -8.22 -16.26 -21.14
CA VAL A 289 -6.83 -15.78 -21.27
C VAL A 289 -5.96 -16.58 -20.32
N ARG A 290 -4.92 -17.21 -20.85
CA ARG A 290 -3.91 -17.95 -20.09
C ARG A 290 -2.63 -17.15 -19.99
N VAL A 291 -2.12 -16.98 -18.78
CA VAL A 291 -0.81 -16.38 -18.51
C VAL A 291 0.12 -17.51 -18.08
N HIS A 292 1.13 -17.80 -18.90
CA HIS A 292 2.10 -18.87 -18.66
C HIS A 292 3.29 -18.35 -17.86
N LEU A 293 3.81 -19.14 -16.93
CA LEU A 293 4.87 -18.77 -16.00
C LEU A 293 5.96 -19.84 -15.94
N GLY A 294 7.20 -19.41 -15.70
CA GLY A 294 8.34 -20.24 -15.32
C GLY A 294 8.88 -19.87 -13.94
N GLY A 295 9.71 -20.74 -13.35
CA GLY A 295 10.32 -20.50 -12.04
C GLY A 295 9.31 -20.34 -10.88
N VAL A 296 8.18 -21.05 -10.95
CA VAL A 296 7.07 -20.94 -10.00
C VAL A 296 7.38 -21.67 -8.69
N THR A 297 7.14 -20.98 -7.57
CA THR A 297 7.21 -21.51 -6.20
C THR A 297 5.81 -21.64 -5.61
N PRO A 298 5.60 -22.42 -4.52
CA PRO A 298 4.30 -22.50 -3.83
C PRO A 298 3.73 -21.14 -3.37
N TRP A 299 4.62 -20.18 -3.13
CA TRP A 299 4.29 -18.81 -2.72
C TRP A 299 4.04 -17.85 -3.88
N THR A 300 4.24 -18.29 -5.13
CA THR A 300 4.04 -17.44 -6.31
C THR A 300 2.58 -17.06 -6.46
N ARG A 301 2.31 -15.75 -6.58
CA ARG A 301 0.98 -15.19 -6.85
C ARG A 301 1.03 -14.31 -8.08
N VAL A 302 -0.05 -14.37 -8.84
CA VAL A 302 -0.24 -13.53 -10.03
C VAL A 302 -1.37 -12.55 -9.78
N HIS A 303 -1.11 -11.30 -10.14
CA HIS A 303 -2.10 -10.22 -10.17
C HIS A 303 -2.26 -9.78 -11.61
N LEU A 304 -3.51 -9.62 -12.04
CA LEU A 304 -3.88 -9.22 -13.39
C LEU A 304 -4.68 -7.93 -13.32
N ILE A 305 -4.31 -6.95 -14.13
CA ILE A 305 -4.96 -5.64 -14.18
C ILE A 305 -5.26 -5.34 -15.64
N SER A 306 -6.54 -5.21 -15.97
CA SER A 306 -7.01 -4.87 -17.29
C SER A 306 -7.51 -3.43 -17.33
N THR A 307 -7.04 -2.63 -18.29
CA THR A 307 -7.39 -1.21 -18.43
C THR A 307 -7.69 -0.80 -19.87
N HIS A 308 -8.54 0.22 -20.02
CA HIS A 308 -8.81 0.88 -21.30
C HIS A 308 -7.62 1.68 -21.83
N LEU A 309 -6.95 2.43 -20.95
CA LEU A 309 -5.81 3.28 -21.27
C LEU A 309 -4.54 2.71 -20.65
N MET A 310 -3.38 2.99 -21.25
CA MET A 310 -2.09 2.71 -20.62
C MET A 310 -1.98 3.49 -19.30
N PRO A 311 -1.76 2.83 -18.16
CA PRO A 311 -1.71 3.50 -16.86
C PRO A 311 -0.50 4.45 -16.78
N LEU A 312 -0.72 5.63 -16.21
CA LEU A 312 0.34 6.61 -15.92
C LEU A 312 1.19 6.22 -14.70
N TYR A 313 0.65 5.38 -13.82
CA TYR A 313 1.36 4.76 -12.71
C TYR A 313 1.61 3.31 -13.11
N PRO A 314 2.73 3.03 -13.78
CA PRO A 314 3.04 1.66 -14.07
C PRO A 314 3.33 0.92 -12.76
N ILE A 315 2.80 -0.29 -12.65
CA ILE A 315 2.88 -1.09 -11.43
C ILE A 315 4.33 -1.40 -11.00
N TYR A 316 5.26 -1.45 -11.95
CA TYR A 316 6.67 -1.68 -11.64
C TYR A 316 7.25 -0.59 -10.74
N ASN A 317 6.73 0.65 -10.74
CA ASN A 317 7.18 1.72 -9.84
C ASN A 317 7.03 1.36 -8.36
N GLU A 318 6.07 0.50 -8.03
CA GLU A 318 5.83 0.00 -6.68
C GLU A 318 6.76 -1.17 -6.33
N LEU A 319 7.24 -1.88 -7.36
CA LEU A 319 8.13 -3.03 -7.25
C LEU A 319 9.62 -2.68 -7.32
N ILE A 320 10.00 -1.49 -7.80
CA ILE A 320 11.40 -1.01 -7.80
C ILE A 320 12.03 -1.06 -6.40
N GLY A 321 11.21 -0.92 -5.35
CA GLY A 321 11.67 -1.03 -3.96
C GLY A 321 12.03 -2.45 -3.51
N SER A 322 11.62 -3.48 -4.25
CA SER A 322 12.02 -4.87 -4.01
C SER A 322 13.48 -5.05 -4.36
N ARG A 323 14.24 -5.62 -3.42
CA ARG A 323 15.69 -5.79 -3.55
C ARG A 323 16.01 -7.27 -3.57
N LEU A 324 16.83 -7.65 -4.54
CA LEU A 324 17.45 -8.97 -4.58
C LEU A 324 18.86 -8.85 -4.01
N LEU A 325 19.22 -9.73 -3.08
CA LEU A 325 20.61 -9.85 -2.66
C LEU A 325 21.28 -10.83 -3.62
N GLU A 326 22.40 -10.41 -4.20
CA GLU A 326 23.25 -11.31 -4.99
C GLU A 326 23.77 -12.49 -4.17
N CYS A 327 24.17 -13.56 -4.86
CA CYS A 327 24.78 -14.72 -4.24
C CYS A 327 26.14 -14.35 -3.61
N ASP A 328 26.38 -14.81 -2.38
CA ASP A 328 27.65 -14.58 -1.70
C ASP A 328 28.80 -15.34 -2.40
N SER A 329 30.00 -14.78 -2.33
CA SER A 329 31.24 -15.46 -2.71
C SER A 329 32.29 -15.28 -1.62
N GLY A 330 33.32 -16.11 -1.58
CA GLY A 330 34.33 -16.00 -0.55
C GLY A 330 35.54 -16.88 -0.75
N GLU A 331 36.49 -16.75 0.16
CA GLU A 331 37.74 -17.50 0.19
C GLU A 331 37.94 -18.14 1.56
N TYR A 332 38.50 -19.34 1.57
CA TYR A 332 38.84 -20.15 2.72
C TYR A 332 40.36 -20.27 2.87
N ASN A 333 40.87 -19.80 4.01
CA ASN A 333 42.29 -19.85 4.39
C ASN A 333 42.52 -20.93 5.47
N THR A 334 43.61 -21.68 5.39
CA THR A 334 43.98 -22.67 6.43
C THR A 334 44.53 -21.98 7.69
N ALA A 335 44.09 -22.42 8.87
CA ALA A 335 44.51 -21.85 10.16
C ALA A 335 45.84 -22.45 10.66
N PRO A 336 46.82 -21.65 11.13
CA PRO A 336 47.99 -22.17 11.82
C PRO A 336 47.68 -22.55 13.28
N THR A 337 48.34 -23.59 13.81
CA THR A 337 48.25 -24.01 15.23
C THR A 337 49.12 -23.14 16.14
N LEU A 338 48.69 -22.92 17.40
CA LEU A 338 49.38 -22.08 18.39
C LEU A 338 49.42 -22.76 19.77
N TYR A 339 50.54 -22.64 20.47
CA TYR A 339 50.73 -23.07 21.87
C TYR A 339 50.78 -21.83 22.78
N CYS A 340 49.97 -21.81 23.85
CA CYS A 340 49.92 -20.71 24.83
C CYS A 340 50.44 -21.16 26.21
N LYS A 341 51.00 -20.22 26.98
CA LYS A 341 51.48 -20.45 28.37
C LYS A 341 50.33 -20.40 29.40
N GLU A 342 50.60 -20.92 30.60
CA GLU A 342 49.73 -20.91 31.77
C GLU A 342 49.37 -19.48 32.22
N ARG A 343 48.17 -19.28 32.80
CA ARG A 343 47.63 -17.96 33.20
C ARG A 343 46.72 -18.01 34.43
N GLU A 344 46.56 -16.87 35.10
CA GLU A 344 45.60 -16.68 36.19
C GLU A 344 44.15 -16.47 35.68
N ILE A 345 43.18 -17.10 36.36
CA ILE A 345 41.75 -17.08 36.01
C ILE A 345 41.05 -15.86 36.66
N SER A 346 40.03 -15.30 36.01
CA SER A 346 39.33 -14.10 36.50
C SER A 346 38.56 -14.30 37.82
N GLU A 347 38.38 -13.20 38.56
CA GLU A 347 37.68 -13.21 39.85
C GLU A 347 36.21 -13.63 39.74
N GLU A 348 35.49 -13.32 38.64
CA GLU A 348 34.10 -13.79 38.45
C GLU A 348 34.01 -15.31 38.36
N TYR A 349 34.95 -15.93 37.66
CA TYR A 349 34.94 -17.38 37.51
C TYR A 349 35.25 -18.08 38.83
N ARG A 350 36.16 -17.49 39.63
CA ARG A 350 36.41 -17.92 41.01
C ARG A 350 35.16 -17.70 41.90
N TYR A 351 34.48 -16.57 41.76
CA TYR A 351 33.22 -16.28 42.48
C TYR A 351 32.12 -17.28 42.17
N VAL A 352 31.96 -17.69 40.90
CA VAL A 352 30.99 -18.73 40.51
C VAL A 352 31.28 -20.06 41.20
N LEU A 353 32.56 -20.46 41.26
CA LEU A 353 32.98 -21.69 41.93
C LEU A 353 32.80 -21.61 43.46
N GLU A 354 33.10 -20.48 44.08
CA GLU A 354 32.90 -20.27 45.53
C GLU A 354 31.42 -20.20 45.90
N ARG A 355 30.58 -19.55 45.07
CA ARG A 355 29.13 -19.47 45.27
C ARG A 355 28.44 -20.81 45.07
N ALA A 356 28.96 -21.69 44.20
CA ALA A 356 28.46 -23.05 44.05
C ALA A 356 28.62 -23.87 45.36
N ASN A 357 29.64 -23.56 46.15
CA ASN A 357 29.98 -24.28 47.39
C ASN A 357 29.48 -23.60 48.68
N ALA A 358 28.81 -22.45 48.59
CA ALA A 358 28.32 -21.71 49.75
C ALA A 358 27.00 -22.27 50.29
N HIS A 359 26.87 -22.39 51.62
CA HIS A 359 25.61 -22.79 52.28
C HIS A 359 24.53 -21.73 52.10
N LYS A 360 23.35 -22.15 51.62
CA LYS A 360 22.20 -21.27 51.33
C LYS A 360 21.20 -21.33 52.49
N TYR A 361 20.79 -20.17 53.01
CA TYR A 361 19.68 -20.04 53.95
C TYR A 361 18.40 -19.62 53.22
N ILE A 362 17.25 -20.14 53.66
CA ILE A 362 15.94 -19.83 53.10
C ILE A 362 15.36 -18.63 53.87
N GLY A 363 15.23 -17.48 53.21
CA GLY A 363 14.54 -16.29 53.71
C GLY A 363 13.13 -16.13 53.13
N ASN A 364 12.22 -15.55 53.90
CA ASN A 364 10.84 -15.28 53.50
C ASN A 364 10.78 -14.09 52.52
N ASN A 365 10.39 -14.35 51.26
CA ASN A 365 10.24 -13.34 50.20
C ASN A 365 8.83 -12.73 50.13
N LEU A 366 7.97 -12.93 51.13
CA LEU A 366 6.63 -12.37 51.12
C LEU A 366 6.64 -10.84 51.21
N GLN A 367 5.94 -10.21 50.28
CA GLN A 367 5.72 -8.78 50.23
C GLN A 367 4.80 -8.36 51.40
N LYS A 368 5.14 -7.27 52.10
CA LYS A 368 4.35 -6.78 53.23
C LYS A 368 2.98 -6.25 52.75
N PRO A 369 1.89 -6.45 53.52
CA PRO A 369 0.57 -5.97 53.14
C PRO A 369 0.51 -4.44 53.05
N SER A 370 -0.21 -3.92 52.05
CA SER A 370 -0.39 -2.48 51.80
C SER A 370 -1.86 -2.08 51.88
N LEU A 371 -2.12 -0.84 52.33
CA LEU A 371 -3.45 -0.21 52.41
C LEU A 371 -4.01 0.27 51.06
N LEU A 372 -3.23 0.14 49.98
CA LEU A 372 -3.71 0.44 48.64
C LEU A 372 -4.67 -0.66 48.21
N ILE A 373 -5.89 -0.29 47.80
CA ILE A 373 -6.84 -1.21 47.15
C ILE A 373 -6.18 -1.88 45.93
N ARG A 374 -5.12 -1.27 45.36
CA ARG A 374 -4.24 -1.87 44.34
C ARG A 374 -2.79 -1.35 44.41
N PRO A 375 -1.78 -2.18 44.75
CA PRO A 375 -0.37 -1.77 44.69
C PRO A 375 0.28 -2.23 43.38
N PHE A 376 0.77 -1.31 42.56
CA PHE A 376 1.74 -1.60 41.47
C PHE A 376 2.82 -0.52 41.45
N SER A 377 4.08 -0.91 41.27
CA SER A 377 5.23 0.00 41.18
C SER A 377 5.68 0.17 39.73
N ASP A 378 5.53 1.37 39.18
CA ASP A 378 5.97 1.70 37.81
C ASP A 378 7.45 2.10 37.70
N LYS A 379 8.27 1.81 38.73
CA LYS A 379 9.70 2.21 38.74
C LYS A 379 10.62 1.01 38.86
N ALA A 380 11.44 0.80 37.83
CA ALA A 380 12.58 -0.13 37.88
C ALA A 380 13.70 0.46 38.75
N THR A 381 14.12 -0.27 39.77
CA THR A 381 15.31 0.04 40.57
C THR A 381 16.58 -0.22 39.75
N LYS A 382 17.52 0.72 39.76
CA LYS A 382 18.88 0.51 39.23
C LYS A 382 19.77 -0.04 40.33
N THR A 383 20.36 -1.21 40.08
CA THR A 383 21.39 -1.80 40.93
C THR A 383 22.75 -1.38 40.40
N GLU A 384 23.61 -0.82 41.25
CA GLU A 384 25.01 -0.60 40.90
C GLU A 384 25.80 -1.90 41.14
N THR A 385 26.48 -2.37 40.09
CA THR A 385 27.33 -3.56 40.08
C THR A 385 28.79 -3.16 40.26
N GLN A 386 29.51 -3.89 41.11
CA GLN A 386 30.96 -3.76 41.27
C GLN A 386 31.67 -4.66 40.24
N ASP A 387 32.56 -4.09 39.44
CA ASP A 387 33.31 -4.84 38.42
C ASP A 387 34.46 -5.63 39.04
N ALA A 388 34.48 -6.94 38.79
CA ALA A 388 35.53 -7.85 39.25
C ALA A 388 36.83 -7.67 38.44
N LYS A 389 38.00 -7.95 39.05
CA LYS A 389 39.29 -7.84 38.34
C LYS A 389 39.39 -8.89 37.23
N LYS A 390 39.74 -8.44 36.03
CA LYS A 390 40.02 -9.30 34.87
C LYS A 390 41.32 -10.08 35.10
N GLY A 391 41.27 -11.39 34.84
CA GLY A 391 42.48 -12.23 34.75
C GLY A 391 43.32 -11.89 33.52
N GLU A 392 44.45 -12.56 33.36
CA GLU A 392 45.41 -12.28 32.29
C GLU A 392 44.82 -12.56 30.89
N LYS A 393 45.15 -11.67 29.94
CA LYS A 393 44.66 -11.75 28.56
C LYS A 393 45.40 -12.85 27.80
N ILE A 394 44.64 -13.61 27.00
CA ILE A 394 45.22 -14.57 26.05
C ILE A 394 45.97 -13.78 24.97
N GLU A 395 47.21 -14.17 24.67
CA GLU A 395 47.92 -13.64 23.51
C GLU A 395 47.19 -14.05 22.22
N HIS A 396 46.56 -13.09 21.56
CA HIS A 396 45.93 -13.28 20.26
C HIS A 396 46.86 -12.73 19.17
N LYS A 397 47.58 -13.60 18.45
CA LYS A 397 48.19 -13.20 17.16
C LYS A 397 47.08 -13.09 16.11
N HIS A 398 46.93 -11.92 15.49
CA HIS A 398 45.96 -11.69 14.43
C HIS A 398 46.48 -12.26 13.10
N TYR A 399 45.93 -13.39 12.67
CA TYR A 399 46.08 -13.90 11.30
C TYR A 399 44.95 -13.39 10.40
N LYS A 400 45.13 -13.49 9.07
CA LYS A 400 44.03 -13.32 8.11
C LYS A 400 42.87 -14.23 8.52
N GLN A 401 41.65 -13.71 8.48
CA GLN A 401 40.46 -14.48 8.84
C GLN A 401 40.38 -15.77 8.01
N ARG A 402 40.08 -16.89 8.69
CA ARG A 402 39.96 -18.24 8.09
C ARG A 402 38.95 -18.28 6.94
N ARG A 403 37.96 -17.40 6.98
CA ARG A 403 36.95 -17.23 5.94
C ARG A 403 36.81 -15.74 5.67
N GLN A 404 36.98 -15.35 4.42
CA GLN A 404 36.59 -14.02 3.94
C GLN A 404 35.38 -14.22 3.05
N VAL A 405 34.25 -13.60 3.38
CA VAL A 405 33.03 -13.64 2.57
C VAL A 405 32.80 -12.25 2.01
N ASN A 406 32.76 -12.17 0.69
CA ASN A 406 32.22 -11.05 -0.04
C ASN A 406 30.71 -11.23 -0.11
N LYS A 407 30.00 -10.40 0.64
CA LYS A 407 28.54 -10.41 0.60
C LYS A 407 28.05 -9.92 -0.75
N GLY A 408 27.02 -10.57 -1.27
CA GLY A 408 26.34 -10.13 -2.48
C GLY A 408 25.86 -8.69 -2.36
N THR A 409 25.94 -7.96 -3.47
CA THR A 409 25.40 -6.61 -3.54
C THR A 409 23.88 -6.63 -3.68
N LEU A 410 23.22 -5.57 -3.21
CA LEU A 410 21.78 -5.41 -3.40
C LEU A 410 21.52 -4.92 -4.82
N ILE A 411 20.70 -5.66 -5.55
CA ILE A 411 20.23 -5.32 -6.90
C ILE A 411 18.79 -4.85 -6.84
N THR A 412 18.49 -3.85 -7.66
CA THR A 412 17.14 -3.37 -7.94
C THR A 412 16.85 -3.47 -9.43
N CYS A 413 15.57 -3.42 -9.78
CA CYS A 413 15.14 -3.27 -11.16
C CYS A 413 15.74 -1.98 -11.76
N GLY A 414 16.22 -2.04 -13.01
CA GLY A 414 16.83 -0.90 -13.70
C GLY A 414 15.84 0.11 -14.28
N ALA A 415 14.53 -0.07 -14.06
CA ALA A 415 13.52 0.83 -14.60
C ALA A 415 13.61 2.22 -13.98
N PRO A 416 13.51 3.30 -14.78
CA PRO A 416 13.41 4.64 -14.24
C PRO A 416 12.11 4.77 -13.46
N TYR A 417 12.22 5.36 -12.27
CA TYR A 417 11.06 5.65 -11.47
C TYR A 417 10.29 6.82 -12.10
N LEU A 418 9.02 6.62 -12.45
CA LEU A 418 8.15 7.69 -12.95
C LEU A 418 7.40 8.37 -11.79
N HIS A 419 7.63 9.67 -11.61
CA HIS A 419 6.91 10.50 -10.65
C HIS A 419 5.85 11.36 -11.35
N SER A 420 4.90 11.89 -10.56
CA SER A 420 4.05 12.98 -11.04
C SER A 420 4.92 14.20 -11.35
N ASN A 421 4.64 14.82 -12.49
CA ASN A 421 5.19 16.13 -12.82
C ASN A 421 4.17 17.25 -12.50
N GLY A 422 3.20 17.02 -11.61
CA GLY A 422 2.15 18.00 -11.28
C GLY A 422 1.02 18.09 -12.32
N ASN A 423 1.06 17.26 -13.36
CA ASN A 423 0.28 17.42 -14.59
C ASN A 423 -0.47 16.13 -14.96
N TRP A 424 -1.06 15.44 -13.99
CA TRP A 424 -1.82 14.21 -14.24
C TRP A 424 -3.28 14.47 -14.65
N PRO A 425 -3.84 13.68 -15.59
CA PRO A 425 -5.20 13.82 -16.08
C PRO A 425 -6.26 13.51 -15.04
N VAL A 426 -7.48 14.00 -15.31
CA VAL A 426 -8.71 13.51 -14.69
C VAL A 426 -9.10 12.19 -15.33
N LEU A 427 -9.32 11.15 -14.52
CA LEU A 427 -9.71 9.81 -15.00
C LEU A 427 -11.15 9.43 -14.67
N GLU A 428 -11.92 10.34 -14.05
CA GLU A 428 -13.28 10.07 -13.56
C GLU A 428 -14.30 9.77 -14.67
N PHE A 429 -14.04 10.23 -15.89
CA PHE A 429 -14.85 9.92 -17.07
C PHE A 429 -14.79 8.41 -17.43
N LEU A 430 -13.78 7.67 -16.95
CA LEU A 430 -13.68 6.22 -17.09
C LEU A 430 -14.63 5.46 -16.16
N GLY A 431 -15.51 6.12 -15.40
CA GLY A 431 -16.41 5.45 -14.44
C GLY A 431 -17.27 4.33 -15.02
N ASN A 432 -17.58 4.35 -16.32
CA ASN A 432 -18.29 3.27 -17.02
C ASN A 432 -17.36 2.14 -17.52
N ASN A 433 -16.06 2.40 -17.59
CA ASN A 433 -15.00 1.47 -18.02
C ASN A 433 -13.88 1.41 -16.96
N PRO A 434 -14.19 1.05 -15.70
CA PRO A 434 -13.18 0.99 -14.65
C PRO A 434 -12.21 -0.17 -14.90
N ALA A 435 -10.99 -0.04 -14.37
CA ALA A 435 -10.01 -1.12 -14.40
C ALA A 435 -10.59 -2.41 -13.77
N THR A 436 -10.38 -3.54 -14.44
CA THR A 436 -10.77 -4.86 -13.93
C THR A 436 -9.53 -5.53 -13.34
N THR A 437 -9.63 -5.98 -12.10
CA THR A 437 -8.46 -6.49 -11.36
C THR A 437 -8.71 -7.86 -10.76
N TRP A 438 -7.74 -8.76 -10.89
CA TRP A 438 -7.68 -10.03 -10.19
C TRP A 438 -6.40 -10.09 -9.37
N PHE A 439 -6.52 -10.41 -8.09
CA PHE A 439 -5.39 -10.42 -7.17
C PHE A 439 -5.23 -11.80 -6.52
N ASN A 440 -4.00 -12.14 -6.14
CA ASN A 440 -3.64 -13.38 -5.45
C ASN A 440 -4.04 -14.66 -6.21
N LEU A 441 -3.94 -14.66 -7.54
CA LEU A 441 -4.24 -15.87 -8.31
C LEU A 441 -3.15 -16.93 -8.09
N PRO A 442 -3.51 -18.14 -7.64
CA PRO A 442 -2.57 -19.25 -7.52
C PRO A 442 -2.27 -19.85 -8.90
N CYS A 443 -1.01 -20.25 -9.11
CA CYS A 443 -0.60 -20.91 -10.33
C CYS A 443 -1.11 -22.37 -10.37
N GLN A 444 -1.64 -22.77 -11.53
CA GLN A 444 -1.99 -24.16 -11.85
C GLN A 444 -0.85 -24.78 -12.65
N ARG A 445 -0.70 -26.11 -12.58
CA ARG A 445 0.28 -26.84 -13.37
C ARG A 445 -0.46 -27.69 -14.40
N ASP A 446 -0.10 -27.52 -15.67
CA ASP A 446 -0.55 -28.42 -16.73
C ASP A 446 0.23 -29.74 -16.62
N GLU A 447 -0.48 -30.85 -16.42
CA GLU A 447 0.15 -32.17 -16.29
C GLU A 447 0.77 -32.66 -17.60
N SER A 448 0.30 -32.16 -18.75
CA SER A 448 0.75 -32.61 -20.07
C SER A 448 2.04 -31.92 -20.53
N THR A 449 2.15 -30.62 -20.32
CA THR A 449 3.30 -29.79 -20.70
C THR A 449 4.26 -29.54 -19.54
N GLY A 450 3.81 -29.77 -18.30
CA GLY A 450 4.55 -29.44 -17.09
C GLY A 450 4.62 -27.95 -16.77
N GLN A 451 4.00 -27.09 -17.61
CA GLN A 451 4.07 -25.63 -17.50
C GLN A 451 3.08 -25.10 -16.45
N TYR A 452 3.43 -23.98 -15.84
CA TYR A 452 2.55 -23.30 -14.90
C TYR A 452 1.77 -22.19 -15.58
N TYR A 453 0.49 -22.05 -15.24
CA TYR A 453 -0.35 -21.02 -15.82
C TYR A 453 -1.39 -20.49 -14.83
N VAL A 454 -1.94 -19.33 -15.15
CA VAL A 454 -3.11 -18.74 -14.49
C VAL A 454 -4.14 -18.40 -15.57
N THR A 455 -5.42 -18.65 -15.29
CA THR A 455 -6.51 -18.36 -16.24
C THR A 455 -7.51 -17.36 -15.70
N ILE A 456 -8.00 -16.53 -16.62
CA ILE A 456 -9.20 -15.70 -16.42
C ILE A 456 -10.15 -15.93 -17.59
N LYS A 457 -11.46 -15.77 -17.34
CA LYS A 457 -12.46 -15.96 -18.39
C LYS A 457 -12.50 -14.73 -19.27
N GLN A 458 -12.55 -14.91 -20.59
CA GLN A 458 -12.58 -13.81 -21.55
C GLN A 458 -13.78 -12.88 -21.32
N LYS A 459 -14.92 -13.46 -20.90
CA LYS A 459 -16.16 -12.72 -20.58
C LYS A 459 -16.04 -11.74 -19.40
N ASP A 460 -15.05 -11.96 -18.51
CA ASP A 460 -14.85 -11.10 -17.34
C ASP A 460 -13.99 -9.86 -17.71
N LEU A 461 -13.38 -9.84 -18.90
CA LEU A 461 -12.70 -8.67 -19.44
C LEU A 461 -13.72 -7.70 -20.03
N ASN A 462 -13.56 -6.41 -19.73
CA ASN A 462 -14.35 -5.37 -20.36
C ASN A 462 -13.99 -5.27 -21.85
N GLU A 463 -15.01 -5.24 -22.72
CA GLU A 463 -14.87 -5.13 -24.17
C GLU A 463 -14.12 -3.89 -24.66
N HIS A 464 -14.00 -2.86 -23.80
CA HIS A 464 -13.30 -1.61 -24.08
C HIS A 464 -11.87 -1.56 -23.54
N HIS A 465 -11.39 -2.62 -22.86
CA HIS A 465 -10.01 -2.66 -22.40
C HIS A 465 -9.06 -2.93 -23.56
N HIS A 466 -7.80 -2.51 -23.43
CA HIS A 466 -6.79 -2.72 -24.46
C HIS A 466 -5.50 -3.30 -23.88
N VAL A 467 -5.31 -3.13 -22.57
CA VAL A 467 -4.10 -3.47 -21.87
C VAL A 467 -4.44 -4.49 -20.79
N LEU A 468 -3.65 -5.56 -20.70
CA LEU A 468 -3.64 -6.50 -19.59
C LEU A 468 -2.22 -6.54 -19.02
N THR A 469 -2.04 -5.95 -17.85
CA THR A 469 -0.78 -6.02 -17.10
C THR A 469 -0.84 -7.21 -16.15
N ALA A 470 0.05 -8.17 -16.35
CA ALA A 470 0.29 -9.29 -15.46
C ALA A 470 1.50 -9.02 -14.56
N VAL A 471 1.35 -9.32 -13.27
CA VAL A 471 2.38 -9.16 -12.25
C VAL A 471 2.49 -10.46 -11.47
N ALA A 472 3.58 -11.18 -11.68
CA ALA A 472 3.94 -12.36 -10.90
C ALA A 472 4.93 -11.96 -9.80
N VAL A 473 4.66 -12.36 -8.56
CA VAL A 473 5.52 -12.11 -7.40
C VAL A 473 5.68 -13.39 -6.60
N ASN A 474 6.88 -13.61 -6.08
CA ASN A 474 7.16 -14.64 -5.08
C ASN A 474 8.07 -14.07 -3.97
N GLU A 475 8.64 -14.93 -3.13
CA GLU A 475 9.44 -14.53 -1.96
C GLU A 475 10.70 -13.70 -2.29
N LYS A 476 11.22 -13.78 -3.53
CA LYS A 476 12.49 -13.16 -3.94
C LYS A 476 12.40 -12.35 -5.23
N TYR A 477 11.55 -12.76 -6.16
CA TYR A 477 11.51 -12.28 -7.54
C TYR A 477 10.15 -11.69 -7.88
N PHE A 478 10.15 -10.81 -8.87
CA PHE A 478 8.94 -10.37 -9.54
C PHE A 478 9.17 -10.33 -11.05
N SER A 479 8.08 -10.52 -11.80
CA SER A 479 8.02 -10.39 -13.24
C SER A 479 6.74 -9.64 -13.60
N VAL A 480 6.87 -8.56 -14.38
CA VAL A 480 5.78 -7.75 -14.90
C VAL A 480 5.77 -7.91 -16.41
N TYR A 481 4.61 -8.16 -16.99
CA TYR A 481 4.41 -8.25 -18.42
C TYR A 481 3.11 -7.54 -18.82
N THR A 482 3.21 -6.58 -19.72
CA THR A 482 2.05 -5.83 -20.25
C THR A 482 1.70 -6.35 -21.63
N HIS A 483 0.55 -7.02 -21.70
CA HIS A 483 -0.01 -7.61 -22.91
C HIS A 483 -1.03 -6.66 -23.56
N VAL A 484 -1.01 -6.55 -24.88
CA VAL A 484 -2.02 -5.82 -25.66
C VAL A 484 -3.10 -6.81 -26.08
N LEU A 485 -4.33 -6.58 -25.63
CA LEU A 485 -5.46 -7.48 -25.84
C LEU A 485 -5.93 -7.47 -27.30
N LYS A 486 -6.14 -8.67 -27.86
CA LYS A 486 -6.74 -8.91 -29.18
C LYS A 486 -8.26 -8.90 -29.04
N HIS A 487 -8.85 -7.72 -28.98
CA HIS A 487 -10.32 -7.65 -28.92
C HIS A 487 -10.96 -8.16 -30.23
N PRO A 488 -12.06 -8.95 -30.15
CA PRO A 488 -12.75 -9.49 -31.32
C PRO A 488 -13.37 -8.41 -32.22
N ASN A 489 -13.52 -7.17 -31.73
CA ASN A 489 -14.11 -6.05 -32.48
C ASN A 489 -13.08 -5.12 -33.15
N VAL A 490 -11.78 -5.45 -33.07
CA VAL A 490 -10.70 -4.77 -33.80
C VAL A 490 -10.29 -5.57 -35.05
N ILE A 491 -11.20 -6.39 -35.60
CA ILE A 491 -11.04 -6.92 -36.96
C ILE A 491 -11.14 -5.71 -37.90
N VAL A 492 -9.98 -5.24 -38.33
CA VAL A 492 -9.83 -4.25 -39.39
C VAL A 492 -10.22 -4.94 -40.69
N ASP A 493 -11.52 -4.98 -40.98
CA ASP A 493 -11.98 -5.29 -42.33
C ASP A 493 -11.54 -4.14 -43.24
N ASN A 494 -10.68 -4.50 -44.20
CA ASN A 494 -10.30 -3.66 -45.32
C ASN A 494 -11.57 -3.17 -46.03
N ALA A 495 -11.64 -1.86 -46.24
CA ALA A 495 -12.69 -1.10 -46.93
C ALA A 495 -13.83 -0.55 -46.05
N ASN A 496 -13.70 0.74 -45.73
CA ASN A 496 -14.80 1.70 -45.70
C ASN A 496 -16.03 1.35 -44.86
N GLN A 497 -15.85 1.11 -43.56
CA GLN A 497 -16.77 1.50 -42.46
C GLN A 497 -16.28 0.93 -41.12
N SER A 498 -15.06 1.25 -40.72
CA SER A 498 -14.61 0.99 -39.36
C SER A 498 -15.04 2.15 -38.47
N SER A 499 -16.10 1.99 -37.69
CA SER A 499 -16.31 2.76 -36.46
C SER A 499 -15.68 2.00 -35.30
N PRO A 500 -14.36 2.14 -35.02
CA PRO A 500 -13.79 1.55 -33.84
C PRO A 500 -14.42 2.20 -32.61
N HIS A 501 -14.96 1.35 -31.73
CA HIS A 501 -15.17 1.57 -30.30
C HIS A 501 -15.54 2.99 -29.85
N LYS A 502 -16.83 3.33 -29.88
CA LYS A 502 -17.33 4.47 -29.09
C LYS A 502 -17.52 4.02 -27.64
N ALA A 503 -16.41 3.88 -26.89
CA ALA A 503 -16.46 3.62 -25.46
C ALA A 503 -17.34 4.69 -24.80
N LYS A 504 -18.38 4.27 -24.07
CA LYS A 504 -19.32 5.20 -23.46
C LYS A 504 -18.76 5.68 -22.12
N TYR A 505 -18.19 6.87 -22.10
CA TYR A 505 -17.68 7.48 -20.87
C TYR A 505 -18.80 7.98 -19.96
N ARG A 506 -18.49 8.05 -18.65
CA ARG A 506 -19.38 8.62 -17.63
C ARG A 506 -19.36 10.14 -17.80
N ASP A 507 -20.54 10.74 -17.92
CA ASP A 507 -20.67 12.20 -17.92
C ASP A 507 -20.42 12.71 -16.48
N VAL A 508 -19.31 13.43 -16.31
CA VAL A 508 -18.85 14.04 -15.06
C VAL A 508 -19.36 15.49 -14.93
N ARG A 509 -20.10 16.00 -15.92
CA ARG A 509 -20.71 17.34 -15.83
C ARG A 509 -21.87 17.34 -14.85
N MET A 510 -22.05 18.46 -14.18
CA MET A 510 -23.30 18.79 -13.47
C MET A 510 -24.43 18.96 -14.50
N HIS A 511 -25.23 17.91 -14.72
CA HIS A 511 -26.32 17.92 -15.70
C HIS A 511 -27.67 17.46 -15.10
N PRO A 512 -28.73 18.30 -15.16
CA PRO A 512 -28.75 19.64 -15.76
C PRO A 512 -27.91 20.64 -14.94
N GLY A 513 -27.29 21.61 -15.61
CA GLY A 513 -26.54 22.67 -14.92
C GLY A 513 -27.47 23.57 -14.11
N LEU A 514 -26.88 24.31 -13.16
CA LEU A 514 -27.63 25.30 -12.37
C LEU A 514 -28.23 26.38 -13.28
N ASN A 515 -29.51 26.70 -13.06
CA ASN A 515 -30.18 27.75 -13.83
C ASN A 515 -29.57 29.13 -13.51
N PRO A 516 -28.98 29.85 -14.49
CA PRO A 516 -28.34 31.14 -14.23
C PRO A 516 -29.31 32.25 -13.76
N GLN A 517 -30.62 32.07 -13.95
CA GLN A 517 -31.65 33.00 -13.48
C GLN A 517 -32.05 32.78 -12.01
N LYS A 518 -31.60 31.68 -11.38
CA LYS A 518 -31.88 31.38 -9.97
C LYS A 518 -30.60 31.50 -9.15
N HIS A 519 -30.75 31.93 -7.90
CA HIS A 519 -29.66 31.88 -6.93
C HIS A 519 -29.68 30.52 -6.25
N PHE A 520 -28.56 29.81 -6.33
CA PHE A 520 -28.35 28.55 -5.63
C PHE A 520 -27.35 28.75 -4.51
N VAL A 521 -27.58 28.09 -3.38
CA VAL A 521 -26.67 28.06 -2.24
C VAL A 521 -26.50 26.59 -1.84
N GLU A 522 -25.25 26.19 -1.60
CA GLU A 522 -24.95 24.90 -1.03
C GLU A 522 -25.44 24.86 0.43
N GLN A 523 -26.34 23.94 0.75
CA GLN A 523 -26.83 23.72 2.11
C GLN A 523 -26.21 22.47 2.72
N ARG A 524 -25.73 22.61 3.96
CA ARG A 524 -25.22 21.51 4.79
C ARG A 524 -26.27 21.20 5.85
N GLN A 525 -26.83 19.99 5.84
CA GLN A 525 -27.91 19.59 6.73
C GLN A 525 -27.51 18.33 7.51
N ILE A 526 -27.86 18.29 8.80
CA ILE A 526 -27.69 17.13 9.66
C ILE A 526 -29.08 16.78 10.18
N GLU A 527 -29.58 15.60 9.80
CA GLU A 527 -30.88 15.12 10.23
C GLU A 527 -30.75 13.94 11.18
N LEU A 528 -31.45 14.04 12.33
CA LEU A 528 -31.49 12.97 13.33
C LEU A 528 -32.75 12.13 13.13
N VAL A 529 -32.59 10.93 12.58
CA VAL A 529 -33.66 9.95 12.42
C VAL A 529 -33.84 9.20 13.75
N LYS A 530 -34.92 9.48 14.49
CA LYS A 530 -35.19 8.84 15.80
C LYS A 530 -36.06 7.59 15.65
N ASN A 531 -37.02 7.64 14.74
CA ASN A 531 -37.96 6.55 14.49
C ASN A 531 -37.83 6.06 13.06
N ALA A 532 -37.29 4.84 12.89
CA ALA A 532 -37.06 4.22 11.58
C ALA A 532 -38.33 4.07 10.71
N THR A 533 -39.52 4.12 11.30
CA THR A 533 -40.80 3.93 10.59
C THR A 533 -41.49 5.24 10.18
N ASN A 534 -41.29 6.33 10.91
CA ASN A 534 -42.02 7.59 10.70
C ASN A 534 -41.16 8.72 10.14
N ASP A 535 -39.86 8.74 10.44
CA ASP A 535 -38.96 9.79 9.98
C ASP A 535 -38.39 9.38 8.61
N LYS A 536 -38.59 10.21 7.58
CA LYS A 536 -38.06 10.00 6.22
C LYS A 536 -37.29 11.23 5.76
N VAL A 537 -36.05 11.03 5.32
CA VAL A 537 -35.20 12.05 4.72
C VAL A 537 -35.12 11.77 3.22
N VAL A 538 -35.44 12.76 2.38
CA VAL A 538 -35.42 12.61 0.92
C VAL A 538 -34.35 13.53 0.35
N VAL A 539 -33.39 12.96 -0.37
CA VAL A 539 -32.38 13.71 -1.13
C VAL A 539 -32.87 13.84 -2.56
N GLU A 540 -33.25 15.05 -2.97
CA GLU A 540 -33.87 15.31 -4.28
C GLU A 540 -32.92 15.06 -5.47
N ASP A 541 -31.62 15.40 -5.33
CA ASP A 541 -30.61 15.22 -6.38
C ASP A 541 -29.42 14.39 -5.91
N PHE A 542 -29.57 13.07 -5.92
CA PHE A 542 -28.53 12.14 -5.50
C PHE A 542 -27.25 12.18 -6.35
N LYS A 543 -27.30 12.72 -7.59
CA LYS A 543 -26.10 12.74 -8.45
C LYS A 543 -25.08 13.80 -8.04
N THR A 544 -25.56 14.90 -7.45
CA THR A 544 -24.72 16.04 -7.04
C THR A 544 -24.66 16.20 -5.52
N SER A 545 -25.62 15.66 -4.78
CA SER A 545 -25.66 15.74 -3.32
C SER A 545 -24.83 14.62 -2.69
N GLN A 546 -23.96 15.00 -1.74
CA GLN A 546 -23.27 14.07 -0.86
C GLN A 546 -24.12 13.87 0.39
N ALA A 547 -24.37 12.62 0.77
CA ALA A 547 -25.15 12.28 1.95
C ALA A 547 -24.51 11.11 2.68
N GLU A 548 -24.51 11.17 4.02
CA GLU A 548 -24.00 10.09 4.86
C GLU A 548 -24.90 9.77 6.04
N VAL A 549 -24.89 8.49 6.42
CA VAL A 549 -25.73 7.96 7.51
C VAL A 549 -24.86 7.47 8.66
N PHE A 550 -25.17 7.80 9.92
CA PHE A 550 -24.45 7.27 11.08
C PHE A 550 -25.39 6.45 11.97
N GLU A 551 -25.41 5.13 11.77
CA GLU A 551 -26.37 4.23 12.44
C GLU A 551 -25.80 3.45 13.64
N SER A 552 -24.49 3.21 13.67
CA SER A 552 -23.85 2.37 14.68
C SER A 552 -22.85 3.16 15.54
N LEU A 553 -22.57 2.64 16.74
CA LEU A 553 -21.57 3.21 17.64
C LEU A 553 -20.17 3.15 17.03
N GLU A 554 -19.91 2.15 16.17
CA GLU A 554 -18.67 2.04 15.41
C GLU A 554 -18.49 3.21 14.45
N HIS A 555 -19.54 3.62 13.73
CA HIS A 555 -19.48 4.73 12.77
C HIS A 555 -19.22 6.06 13.47
N VAL A 556 -19.85 6.27 14.63
CA VAL A 556 -19.63 7.48 15.42
C VAL A 556 -18.22 7.49 16.01
N PHE A 557 -17.72 6.32 16.43
CA PHE A 557 -16.38 6.19 16.98
C PHE A 557 -15.29 6.45 15.92
N SER A 558 -15.48 5.94 14.71
CA SER A 558 -14.56 6.20 13.60
C SER A 558 -14.54 7.69 13.24
N LEU A 559 -15.70 8.35 13.29
CA LEU A 559 -15.81 9.79 13.07
C LEU A 559 -15.08 10.62 14.12
N TYR A 560 -15.27 10.32 15.40
CA TYR A 560 -14.51 11.02 16.42
C TYR A 560 -13.01 10.82 16.27
N ARG A 561 -12.59 9.65 15.80
CA ARG A 561 -11.18 9.36 15.57
C ARG A 561 -10.63 10.15 14.37
N SER A 562 -11.37 10.23 13.26
CA SER A 562 -10.96 10.99 12.08
C SER A 562 -10.83 12.48 12.40
N LEU A 563 -11.77 13.04 13.15
CA LEU A 563 -11.81 14.46 13.52
C LEU A 563 -10.74 14.86 14.54
N THR A 564 -10.48 14.04 15.56
CA THR A 564 -9.56 14.40 16.65
C THR A 564 -8.10 14.11 16.36
N LYS A 565 -7.80 13.23 15.39
CA LYS A 565 -6.44 12.72 15.09
C LYS A 565 -5.69 12.20 16.32
N ASN A 566 -6.41 11.78 17.37
CA ASN A 566 -5.80 11.28 18.60
C ASN A 566 -5.62 9.76 18.52
N ASP A 567 -4.36 9.31 18.40
CA ASP A 567 -4.02 7.88 18.33
C ASP A 567 -4.42 7.11 19.60
N GLN A 568 -4.56 7.78 20.77
CA GLN A 568 -4.98 7.10 22.01
C GLN A 568 -6.42 6.58 21.96
N LEU A 569 -7.27 7.14 21.08
CA LEU A 569 -8.63 6.62 20.88
C LEU A 569 -8.62 5.19 20.34
N LEU A 570 -7.58 4.75 19.63
CA LEU A 570 -7.46 3.35 19.18
C LEU A 570 -7.56 2.34 20.32
N GLU A 571 -7.01 2.69 21.49
CA GLU A 571 -7.02 1.82 22.66
C GLU A 571 -8.43 1.55 23.18
N TRP A 572 -9.38 2.42 22.86
CA TRP A 572 -10.79 2.36 23.22
C TRP A 572 -11.68 1.69 22.17
N SER A 573 -11.10 1.13 21.11
CA SER A 573 -11.87 0.39 20.07
C SER A 573 -12.69 -0.77 20.65
N PHE A 574 -12.29 -1.37 21.78
CA PHE A 574 -13.08 -2.43 22.40
C PHE A 574 -14.52 -2.01 22.80
N LEU A 575 -14.81 -0.70 22.91
CA LEU A 575 -16.16 -0.18 23.25
C LEU A 575 -17.23 -0.60 22.24
N HIS A 576 -16.93 -0.59 20.94
CA HIS A 576 -17.91 -1.00 19.92
C HIS A 576 -18.16 -2.52 19.92
N GLN A 577 -17.25 -3.30 20.50
CA GLN A 577 -17.35 -4.76 20.65
C GLN A 577 -17.73 -5.20 22.07
N TRP A 578 -18.07 -4.29 22.98
CA TRP A 578 -18.29 -4.59 24.40
C TRP A 578 -19.27 -5.75 24.63
N ASN A 579 -20.36 -5.79 23.88
CA ASN A 579 -21.39 -6.83 23.98
C ASN A 579 -20.92 -8.23 23.52
N LYS A 580 -19.80 -8.32 22.81
CA LYS A 580 -19.22 -9.59 22.32
C LYS A 580 -18.15 -10.17 23.26
N LEU A 581 -17.72 -9.40 24.27
CA LEU A 581 -16.67 -9.81 25.19
C LEU A 581 -17.19 -10.74 26.29
N THR A 582 -16.35 -11.67 26.75
CA THR A 582 -16.63 -12.48 27.92
C THR A 582 -16.47 -11.65 29.20
N ASP A 583 -17.10 -12.05 30.30
CA ASP A 583 -17.01 -11.30 31.57
C ASP A 583 -15.57 -11.21 32.11
N ALA A 584 -14.74 -12.24 31.87
CA ALA A 584 -13.32 -12.21 32.24
C ALA A 584 -12.56 -11.14 31.45
N ASP A 585 -12.80 -11.04 30.13
CA ASP A 585 -12.18 -10.02 29.28
C ASP A 585 -12.68 -8.62 29.63
N LYS A 586 -13.98 -8.47 29.92
CA LYS A 586 -14.58 -7.20 30.38
C LYS A 586 -13.90 -6.71 31.65
N LEU A 587 -13.66 -7.60 32.62
CA LEU A 587 -12.94 -7.26 33.86
C LEU A 587 -11.48 -6.85 33.59
N GLN A 588 -10.77 -7.54 32.69
CA GLN A 588 -9.41 -7.13 32.32
C GLN A 588 -9.38 -5.73 31.68
N LYS A 589 -10.32 -5.44 30.76
CA LYS A 589 -10.44 -4.13 30.11
C LYS A 589 -10.81 -3.05 31.11
N PHE A 590 -11.78 -3.32 31.98
CA PHE A 590 -12.17 -2.42 33.06
C PHE A 590 -11.00 -2.10 34.00
N ASN A 591 -10.20 -3.08 34.36
CA ASN A 591 -9.02 -2.89 35.18
C ASN A 591 -7.92 -2.05 34.54
N LYS A 592 -7.87 -1.98 33.20
CA LYS A 592 -6.88 -1.19 32.45
C LYS A 592 -7.36 0.24 32.19
N PHE A 593 -8.65 0.42 31.89
CA PHE A 593 -9.22 1.68 31.41
C PHE A 593 -10.20 2.32 32.40
N PHE A 594 -9.99 2.11 33.70
CA PHE A 594 -10.88 2.61 34.74
C PHE A 594 -11.00 4.15 34.70
N SER A 595 -12.19 4.66 34.38
CA SER A 595 -12.50 6.08 34.37
C SER A 595 -13.98 6.35 34.65
N HIS A 596 -14.32 7.60 34.98
CA HIS A 596 -15.69 8.01 35.25
C HIS A 596 -16.59 7.91 34.02
N GLU A 597 -16.08 8.27 32.85
CA GLU A 597 -16.74 8.20 31.55
C GLU A 597 -16.97 6.74 31.14
N PHE A 598 -16.00 5.86 31.44
CA PHE A 598 -16.15 4.44 31.16
C PHE A 598 -17.20 3.79 32.06
N ASN A 599 -17.24 4.16 33.35
CA ASN A 599 -18.32 3.75 34.26
C ASN A 599 -19.70 4.19 33.74
N PHE A 600 -19.79 5.42 33.21
CA PHE A 600 -21.02 5.93 32.61
C PHE A 600 -21.44 5.16 31.35
N PHE A 601 -20.47 4.82 30.49
CA PHE A 601 -20.72 3.98 29.31
C PHE A 601 -21.32 2.62 29.71
N ILE A 602 -20.71 1.94 30.70
CA ILE A 602 -21.19 0.64 31.20
C ILE A 602 -22.59 0.80 31.82
N TYR A 603 -22.82 1.83 32.64
CA TYR A 603 -24.14 2.11 33.22
C TYR A 603 -25.25 2.18 32.16
N CYS A 604 -24.99 2.81 31.01
CA CYS A 604 -25.96 2.96 29.94
C CYS A 604 -26.08 1.74 29.02
N LYS A 605 -25.02 0.97 28.82
CA LYS A 605 -24.96 -0.12 27.82
C LYS A 605 -25.05 -1.53 28.39
N ASP A 606 -24.55 -1.75 29.60
CA ASP A 606 -24.48 -3.06 30.26
C ASP A 606 -24.76 -2.90 31.76
N ARG A 607 -26.04 -2.67 32.07
CA ARG A 607 -26.50 -2.44 33.44
C ARG A 607 -26.22 -3.62 34.39
N PRO A 608 -26.43 -4.89 34.00
CA PRO A 608 -26.12 -6.02 34.87
C PRO A 608 -24.65 -6.10 35.29
N PHE A 609 -23.72 -5.84 34.36
CA PHE A 609 -22.30 -5.80 34.68
C PHE A 609 -21.96 -4.65 35.64
N PHE A 610 -22.57 -3.47 35.43
CA PHE A 610 -22.38 -2.31 36.30
C PHE A 610 -22.80 -2.61 37.75
N ASP A 611 -24.01 -3.12 37.95
CA ASP A 611 -24.55 -3.35 39.29
C ASP A 611 -23.77 -4.45 40.04
N THR A 612 -23.23 -5.45 39.32
CA THR A 612 -22.49 -6.56 39.92
C THR A 612 -21.06 -6.17 40.32
N PHE A 613 -20.33 -5.48 39.45
CA PHE A 613 -18.88 -5.27 39.63
C PHE A 613 -18.48 -3.82 39.89
N VAL A 614 -19.19 -2.84 39.34
CA VAL A 614 -18.79 -1.43 39.39
C VAL A 614 -19.43 -0.73 40.60
N LEU A 615 -20.71 -0.98 40.85
CA LEU A 615 -21.46 -0.36 41.95
C LEU A 615 -20.82 -0.61 43.33
N PRO A 616 -20.40 -1.84 43.71
CA PRO A 616 -19.77 -2.08 45.02
C PRO A 616 -18.43 -1.33 45.17
N LEU A 617 -17.70 -1.14 44.07
CA LEU A 617 -16.45 -0.38 44.08
C LEU A 617 -16.71 1.11 44.34
N ILE A 618 -17.75 1.68 43.73
CA ILE A 618 -18.16 3.07 43.93
C ILE A 618 -18.67 3.28 45.37
N GLU A 619 -19.41 2.32 45.92
CA GLU A 619 -19.85 2.36 47.32
C GLU A 619 -18.67 2.40 48.30
N SER A 620 -17.66 1.55 48.07
CA SER A 620 -16.45 1.46 48.89
C SER A 620 -15.49 2.65 48.75
N LYS A 621 -15.71 3.53 47.76
CA LYS A 621 -14.87 4.70 47.50
C LYS A 621 -14.99 5.70 48.65
N VAL A 622 -13.85 6.04 49.25
CA VAL A 622 -13.75 6.98 50.39
C VAL A 622 -14.16 8.40 49.97
N ASN A 623 -13.60 8.91 48.86
CA ASN A 623 -13.93 10.23 48.33
C ASN A 623 -14.83 10.11 47.09
N LYS A 624 -16.12 10.41 47.25
CA LYS A 624 -17.12 10.34 46.18
C LYS A 624 -17.22 11.69 45.45
N THR A 625 -17.33 11.62 44.12
CA THR A 625 -17.50 12.77 43.21
C THR A 625 -18.96 12.90 42.77
N LEU A 626 -19.31 13.95 42.02
CA LEU A 626 -20.67 14.16 41.51
C LEU A 626 -21.19 12.94 40.73
N LEU A 627 -20.40 12.39 39.81
CA LEU A 627 -20.77 11.19 39.04
C LEU A 627 -20.99 9.97 39.95
N ASP A 628 -20.18 9.82 41.00
CA ASP A 628 -20.35 8.73 41.96
C ASP A 628 -21.67 8.87 42.74
N TYR A 629 -21.99 10.08 43.24
CA TYR A 629 -23.28 10.36 43.89
C TYR A 629 -24.47 10.18 42.93
N TRP A 630 -24.29 10.51 41.66
CA TRP A 630 -25.30 10.28 40.62
C TRP A 630 -25.54 8.79 40.37
N PHE A 631 -24.49 7.96 40.29
CA PHE A 631 -24.64 6.51 40.16
C PHE A 631 -25.32 5.87 41.37
N LEU A 632 -25.04 6.37 42.58
CA LEU A 632 -25.65 5.91 43.83
C LEU A 632 -27.09 6.41 44.01
N GLY A 633 -27.55 7.38 43.19
CA GLY A 633 -28.86 7.99 43.33
C GLY A 633 -29.01 8.86 44.59
N ASP A 634 -27.89 9.36 45.15
CA ASP A 634 -27.90 10.12 46.39
C ASP A 634 -28.23 11.61 46.14
N LEU A 635 -29.52 11.92 46.16
CA LEU A 635 -30.02 13.27 45.91
C LEU A 635 -29.60 14.29 46.99
N ALA A 636 -29.30 13.86 48.22
CA ALA A 636 -28.93 14.75 49.29
C ALA A 636 -27.55 15.37 49.04
N HIS A 637 -26.59 14.55 48.60
CA HIS A 637 -25.23 14.99 48.27
C HIS A 637 -25.11 15.63 46.88
N LEU A 638 -26.09 15.44 45.99
CA LEU A 638 -26.15 16.16 44.71
C LEU A 638 -26.72 17.57 44.84
N ARG A 639 -27.54 17.84 45.86
CA ARG A 639 -28.23 19.13 46.05
C ARG A 639 -27.28 20.35 46.16
N PRO A 640 -26.10 20.28 46.82
CA PRO A 640 -25.15 21.40 46.85
C PRO A 640 -24.64 21.82 45.47
N TYR A 641 -24.55 20.89 44.52
CA TYR A 641 -24.10 21.18 43.15
C TYR A 641 -25.11 21.97 42.32
N LEU A 642 -26.33 22.21 42.84
CA LEU A 642 -27.33 23.10 42.25
C LEU A 642 -27.00 24.59 42.47
N ASP A 643 -26.09 24.91 43.38
CA ASP A 643 -25.65 26.29 43.59
C ASP A 643 -24.97 26.82 42.32
N VAL A 644 -25.34 28.03 41.89
CA VAL A 644 -24.91 28.64 40.62
C VAL A 644 -23.37 28.72 40.54
N ALA A 645 -22.71 29.02 41.67
CA ALA A 645 -21.25 29.13 41.71
C ALA A 645 -20.55 27.80 41.43
N ILE A 646 -21.13 26.69 41.90
CA ILE A 646 -20.59 25.33 41.70
C ILE A 646 -21.02 24.79 40.33
N PHE A 647 -22.27 25.03 39.94
CA PHE A 647 -22.85 24.56 38.69
C PHE A 647 -22.07 25.02 37.45
N ILE A 648 -21.61 26.28 37.44
CA ILE A 648 -20.82 26.83 36.32
C ILE A 648 -19.43 26.17 36.23
N GLN A 649 -18.89 25.65 37.33
CA GLN A 649 -17.59 24.96 37.35
C GLN A 649 -17.68 23.51 36.85
N LEU A 650 -18.88 22.93 36.81
CA LEU A 650 -19.11 21.57 36.32
C LEU A 650 -18.91 21.47 34.81
N ASN A 651 -18.50 20.29 34.35
CA ASN A 651 -18.43 20.04 32.92
C ASN A 651 -19.86 19.91 32.32
N ALA A 652 -19.98 20.05 30.99
CA ALA A 652 -21.29 20.01 30.32
C ALA A 652 -22.06 18.70 30.57
N LEU A 653 -21.36 17.55 30.67
CA LEU A 653 -21.99 16.27 30.97
C LEU A 653 -22.56 16.23 32.39
N GLU A 654 -21.80 16.67 33.38
CA GLU A 654 -22.20 16.75 34.80
C GLU A 654 -23.39 17.69 34.99
N GLN A 655 -23.39 18.85 34.32
CA GLN A 655 -24.52 19.77 34.30
C GLN A 655 -25.78 19.11 33.73
N ILE A 656 -25.66 18.37 32.63
CA ILE A 656 -26.76 17.62 32.02
C ILE A 656 -27.25 16.51 32.96
N LEU A 657 -26.35 15.73 33.57
CA LEU A 657 -26.72 14.64 34.47
C LEU A 657 -27.42 15.13 35.74
N LEU A 658 -26.97 16.27 36.26
CA LEU A 658 -27.59 16.94 37.40
C LEU A 658 -28.99 17.48 37.03
N ALA A 659 -29.14 18.08 35.85
CA ALA A 659 -30.46 18.44 35.31
C ALA A 659 -31.36 17.20 35.10
N PHE A 660 -30.77 16.05 34.75
CA PHE A 660 -31.47 14.78 34.62
C PHE A 660 -31.94 14.22 35.97
N ALA A 661 -31.16 14.40 37.04
CA ALA A 661 -31.51 13.96 38.40
C ALA A 661 -32.66 14.79 39.00
N PHE A 662 -32.74 16.09 38.69
CA PHE A 662 -33.77 17.01 39.19
C PHE A 662 -34.80 17.43 38.12
N LYS A 663 -35.12 16.55 37.16
CA LYS A 663 -36.01 16.81 36.01
C LYS A 663 -37.38 17.40 36.34
N GLY A 664 -37.91 17.15 37.54
CA GLY A 664 -39.23 17.65 37.97
C GLY A 664 -39.24 19.17 38.19
N ASP A 665 -38.27 19.69 38.95
CA ASP A 665 -38.36 21.04 39.53
C ASP A 665 -37.67 22.13 38.69
N LEU A 666 -36.70 21.76 37.85
CA LEU A 666 -35.75 22.73 37.27
C LEU A 666 -35.57 22.65 35.75
N ARG A 667 -36.29 21.75 35.07
CA ARG A 667 -36.13 21.46 33.64
C ARG A 667 -36.24 22.70 32.74
N ALA A 668 -37.20 23.59 33.01
CA ALA A 668 -37.41 24.80 32.21
C ALA A 668 -36.25 25.81 32.34
N LYS A 669 -35.68 25.94 33.54
CA LYS A 669 -34.55 26.84 33.81
C LYS A 669 -33.27 26.35 33.12
N TYR A 670 -33.00 25.05 33.17
CA TYR A 670 -31.84 24.47 32.50
C TYR A 670 -31.95 24.52 30.98
N HIS A 671 -33.12 24.21 30.41
CA HIS A 671 -33.32 24.31 28.97
C HIS A 671 -33.08 25.74 28.47
N LYS A 672 -33.58 26.75 29.21
CA LYS A 672 -33.34 28.15 28.88
C LYS A 672 -31.85 28.50 28.96
N TYR A 673 -31.15 28.08 30.02
CA TYR A 673 -29.71 28.29 30.17
C TYR A 673 -28.89 27.74 29.00
N PHE A 674 -29.16 26.49 28.58
CA PHE A 674 -28.45 25.88 27.44
C PHE A 674 -28.78 26.53 26.09
N SER A 675 -30.03 26.98 25.90
CA SER A 675 -30.43 27.73 24.71
C SER A 675 -29.69 29.08 24.62
N GLU A 676 -29.66 29.84 25.71
CA GLU A 676 -28.99 31.15 25.77
C GLU A 676 -27.47 31.03 25.60
N THR A 677 -26.85 29.99 26.17
CA THR A 677 -25.42 29.72 25.96
C THR A 677 -25.13 29.32 24.52
N GLN A 678 -25.98 28.52 23.88
CA GLN A 678 -25.85 28.18 22.47
C GLN A 678 -25.97 29.40 21.57
N ASP A 679 -26.95 30.28 21.81
CA ASP A 679 -27.15 31.53 21.06
C ASP A 679 -25.97 32.51 21.23
N ALA A 680 -25.33 32.52 22.40
CA ALA A 680 -24.13 33.32 22.66
C ALA A 680 -22.85 32.75 22.01
N THR A 681 -22.87 31.50 21.57
CA THR A 681 -21.69 30.85 20.98
C THR A 681 -21.49 31.33 19.55
N LYS A 682 -20.34 31.94 19.25
CA LYS A 682 -20.02 32.37 17.87
C LYS A 682 -19.85 31.15 16.97
N PHE A 683 -20.73 31.01 15.99
CA PHE A 683 -20.63 30.01 14.94
C PHE A 683 -19.51 30.38 13.96
N ASP A 684 -18.51 29.50 13.81
CA ASP A 684 -17.47 29.61 12.78
C ASP A 684 -17.89 28.78 11.55
N PRO A 685 -18.34 29.43 10.44
CA PRO A 685 -18.81 28.72 9.27
C PRO A 685 -17.74 27.87 8.59
N PHE A 686 -16.47 28.32 8.64
CA PHE A 686 -15.36 27.61 7.99
C PHE A 686 -15.01 26.33 8.75
N ARG A 687 -14.99 26.41 10.08
CA ARG A 687 -14.78 25.22 10.91
C ARG A 687 -15.93 24.23 10.77
N PHE A 688 -17.17 24.69 10.74
CA PHE A 688 -18.33 23.81 10.53
C PHE A 688 -18.27 23.12 9.16
N LYS A 689 -17.96 23.87 8.10
CA LYS A 689 -17.75 23.33 6.76
C LYS A 689 -16.73 22.19 6.75
N ALA A 690 -15.53 22.42 7.31
CA ALA A 690 -14.47 21.42 7.35
C ALA A 690 -14.87 20.16 8.14
N LEU A 691 -15.54 20.32 9.29
CA LEU A 691 -16.03 19.18 10.08
C LEU A 691 -17.12 18.38 9.35
N PHE A 692 -18.02 19.08 8.64
CA PHE A 692 -19.10 18.47 7.88
C PHE A 692 -18.58 17.70 6.67
N GLU A 693 -17.66 18.28 5.91
CA GLU A 693 -17.01 17.62 4.76
C GLU A 693 -16.16 16.42 5.21
N SER A 694 -15.47 16.52 6.35
CA SER A 694 -14.77 15.38 6.95
C SER A 694 -15.72 14.24 7.33
N ALA A 695 -16.92 14.57 7.84
CA ALA A 695 -17.93 13.57 8.17
C ALA A 695 -18.56 12.93 6.93
N LEU A 696 -18.84 13.73 5.90
CA LEU A 696 -19.37 13.26 4.62
C LEU A 696 -18.39 12.35 3.88
N ALA A 697 -17.10 12.64 4.00
CA ALA A 697 -16.11 11.83 3.34
C ALA A 697 -16.06 10.42 3.92
N GLU A 698 -16.21 10.23 5.24
CA GLU A 698 -15.80 9.00 5.92
C GLU A 698 -16.58 7.73 5.55
N ARG A 699 -17.91 7.80 5.35
CA ARG A 699 -18.75 6.61 5.13
C ARG A 699 -18.96 6.24 3.65
N ASN A 700 -18.73 7.16 2.71
CA ASN A 700 -18.58 6.84 1.28
C ASN A 700 -17.53 5.74 1.10
N PHE A 701 -16.58 5.61 2.05
CA PHE A 701 -15.60 4.52 2.11
C PHE A 701 -16.02 3.24 2.86
N ALA A 702 -17.02 3.28 3.74
CA ALA A 702 -17.44 2.14 4.55
C ALA A 702 -18.38 1.17 3.80
N GLU A 703 -19.23 1.67 2.87
CA GLU A 703 -20.14 0.81 2.09
C GLU A 703 -19.41 -0.21 1.19
N ALA A 704 -18.16 0.04 0.79
CA ALA A 704 -17.37 -0.95 0.05
C ALA A 704 -16.98 -2.20 0.87
N GLN A 705 -17.15 -2.19 2.20
CA GLN A 705 -16.90 -3.36 3.05
C GLN A 705 -18.06 -4.38 3.02
N SER A 706 -19.27 -3.98 2.59
CA SER A 706 -20.46 -4.83 2.67
C SER A 706 -20.75 -5.64 1.40
N LEU A 707 -19.99 -5.47 0.32
CA LEU A 707 -20.06 -6.39 -0.82
C LEU A 707 -19.42 -7.72 -0.42
N PRO A 708 -20.21 -8.81 -0.29
CA PRO A 708 -19.64 -10.11 0.04
C PRO A 708 -18.68 -10.50 -1.07
N CYS A 709 -17.47 -10.87 -0.66
CA CYS A 709 -16.57 -11.67 -1.46
C CYS A 709 -17.40 -12.84 -2.01
N GLN A 710 -17.69 -12.87 -3.31
CA GLN A 710 -18.32 -14.02 -3.93
C GLN A 710 -17.37 -15.19 -3.69
N ARG A 711 -17.65 -15.97 -2.64
CA ARG A 711 -17.11 -17.31 -2.47
C ARG A 711 -17.58 -18.07 -3.71
N THR A 712 -16.69 -18.24 -4.68
CA THR A 712 -16.79 -19.35 -5.61
C THR A 712 -16.66 -20.62 -4.78
N SER A 713 -17.79 -21.10 -4.27
CA SER A 713 -17.92 -22.46 -3.79
C SER A 713 -17.77 -23.37 -5.00
N CYS A 714 -16.55 -23.86 -5.24
CA CYS A 714 -16.37 -25.11 -5.96
C CYS A 714 -17.05 -26.19 -5.11
N LEU A 715 -18.29 -26.52 -5.46
CA LEU A 715 -18.91 -27.76 -5.03
C LEU A 715 -18.11 -28.89 -5.67
N MET A 716 -17.52 -29.73 -4.82
CA MET A 716 -17.08 -31.06 -5.22
C MET A 716 -18.25 -31.79 -5.86
N HIS A 717 -18.09 -32.17 -7.12
CA HIS A 717 -18.44 -33.49 -7.64
C HIS A 717 -17.56 -33.83 -8.83
#